data_AF-A0A6J0B215-F1
#
_entry.id   AF-A0A6J0B215-F1
#
_cell.length_a   1.000
_cell.length_b   1.000
_cell.length_c   1.000
_cell.angle_alpha   90.00
_cell.angle_beta   90.00
_cell.angle_gamma   90.00
#
_symmetry.space_group_name_H-M   'P 1'
#
loop_
_entity.id
_entity.type
_entity.pdbx_description
1 polymer ?
#
loop_
_entity_poly.entity_id
_entity_poly.type
_entity_poly.pdbx_seq_one_letter_code
_entity_poly.pdbx_strand_id
1 'polypeptide(L)'
;MSIFLSPGSEKRPSLRFEAENISNYTALLLSRDGRTVYVGAREALFALNSSVSFLPGGGYQELLWSADAERKQQCSFKGKDPQRDCQNYIKILLPLNSSHLFVCGTAAFSPACTYINMENFTLARDKVGNVLLEDGKGRCPFDPNFKSTALVVDGELYTGTVSSFQGNDPAISRSQSLRPTKTENSLNWLQDPAFVASAYIPESLGSLQGDDDKIYFFFSETGQEFEFFENTIVSRIARICKGDEGGERVLQQRWTSFLKAQLLCLRPDDGFPFNVLQDVFTLSPSPQDWRDTLFYGVFTSQWHRGTTEGSAVCVFTMRDVQRAFNGLYKEVNRETQQWYTVTHPVPSPRPGACITNSARERKINSSLQLPDRVLNFLKDHFLMDGQVRSHLLLLQPRARYQRVAVHRIPGLHRTYDVLFLGTSDGWLHKAVSVGSGVHIIEELQIFLPGQPVQNLLLDTDRGLLYAASHSGMVQVPMANCSLYQSCGDCLLARDPYCAWSGSHCRHISLYQPEVASRPWIQDIEGANARDLCNTSSSKGRSSVTTGEKPCKQVQFQPNTVNTLACPLLSNLATRLWLHNGAPVNASASCRVLSTGDLLLVGSQQELGVFQCWSLEEGFRQLEVSYCPKVVEEVVADRADQSGSVPVIINTSRVSAPAGGRASWGVDKSYWTEFLVMCALFVFAMVLLILFFLYRHRGGMKVFLKQGECASVHPKTRPVVLPPETRPLNGVGPPSTHLDHRGYQALSDSSPGPRVFTESEKRPLSIQDSFVEVSPVCPRPRVRLGSEIRDSVV
;
A
#
# COMPACT_ATOMS: atom_id res chain seq x y z
N MET A 1 21.68 -5.63 10.93
CA MET A 1 21.98 -4.27 10.48
C MET A 1 20.90 -3.79 9.55
N SER A 2 20.41 -2.56 9.76
CA SER A 2 19.48 -1.89 8.82
C SER A 2 20.06 -0.55 8.42
N ILE A 3 20.13 -0.27 7.12
CA ILE A 3 20.70 1.00 6.59
C ILE A 3 19.57 1.93 6.17
N PHE A 4 19.66 3.20 6.58
CA PHE A 4 18.81 4.28 6.09
C PHE A 4 19.58 5.17 5.13
N LEU A 5 19.00 5.44 3.96
CA LEU A 5 19.64 6.28 2.95
C LEU A 5 18.70 7.36 2.43
N SER A 6 19.16 8.60 2.57
CA SER A 6 18.49 9.79 2.04
C SER A 6 18.45 9.80 0.50
N PRO A 7 17.54 10.57 -0.12
CA PRO A 7 17.46 10.71 -1.57
C PRO A 7 18.79 11.12 -2.19
N GLY A 8 19.21 10.44 -3.26
CA GLY A 8 20.43 10.79 -4.00
C GLY A 8 21.74 10.42 -3.30
N SER A 9 21.71 9.52 -2.31
CA SER A 9 22.93 9.03 -1.67
C SER A 9 23.91 8.43 -2.69
N GLU A 10 25.14 8.94 -2.73
CA GLU A 10 26.22 8.41 -3.58
C GLU A 10 26.52 6.92 -3.29
N LYS A 11 26.23 6.48 -2.07
CA LYS A 11 26.42 5.10 -1.63
C LYS A 11 25.43 4.12 -2.30
N ARG A 12 24.23 4.59 -2.63
CA ARG A 12 23.18 3.78 -3.29
C ARG A 12 22.62 4.57 -4.47
N PRO A 13 23.34 4.60 -5.60
CA PRO A 13 22.91 5.34 -6.76
C PRO A 13 21.59 4.76 -7.27
N SER A 14 20.65 5.66 -7.57
CA SER A 14 19.42 5.37 -8.27
C SER A 14 19.31 6.31 -9.46
N LEU A 15 18.77 5.81 -10.56
CA LEU A 15 18.58 6.59 -11.77
C LEU A 15 17.11 6.95 -11.90
N ARG A 16 16.82 8.16 -12.36
CA ARG A 16 15.44 8.70 -12.42
C ARG A 16 15.04 8.92 -13.86
N PHE A 17 13.78 8.67 -14.15
CA PHE A 17 13.15 9.03 -15.40
C PHE A 17 11.88 9.85 -15.12
N GLU A 18 11.82 11.03 -15.73
CA GLU A 18 10.69 11.96 -15.66
C GLU A 18 10.55 12.61 -17.05
N ALA A 19 9.33 12.68 -17.57
CA ALA A 19 9.01 13.38 -18.82
C ALA A 19 8.29 14.70 -18.51
N GLU A 20 8.58 15.74 -19.30
CA GLU A 20 8.00 17.08 -19.10
C GLU A 20 6.47 17.05 -19.26
N ASN A 21 5.76 17.71 -18.33
CA ASN A 21 4.29 17.81 -18.31
C ASN A 21 3.52 16.47 -18.18
N ILE A 22 4.21 15.37 -17.87
CA ILE A 22 3.60 14.05 -17.68
C ILE A 22 3.64 13.64 -16.21
N SER A 23 2.54 13.05 -15.73
CA SER A 23 2.38 12.57 -14.37
C SER A 23 1.66 11.22 -14.33
N ASN A 24 1.55 10.62 -13.14
CA ASN A 24 0.79 9.39 -12.89
C ASN A 24 1.32 8.16 -13.65
N TYR A 25 2.61 7.89 -13.51
CA TYR A 25 3.26 6.66 -13.96
C TYR A 25 2.70 5.49 -13.13
N THR A 26 1.83 4.68 -13.73
CA THR A 26 1.01 3.72 -12.96
C THR A 26 1.04 2.30 -13.53
N ALA A 27 1.22 2.15 -14.84
CA ALA A 27 1.34 0.84 -15.49
C ALA A 27 2.79 0.60 -15.94
N LEU A 28 3.37 -0.54 -15.58
CA LEU A 28 4.73 -0.94 -15.93
C LEU A 28 4.73 -2.32 -16.55
N LEU A 29 5.54 -2.53 -17.58
CA LEU A 29 5.76 -3.83 -18.20
C LEU A 29 7.21 -3.96 -18.67
N LEU A 30 7.86 -5.05 -18.29
CA LEU A 30 9.18 -5.40 -18.80
C LEU A 30 9.03 -6.20 -20.10
N SER A 31 9.80 -5.83 -21.13
CA SER A 31 9.97 -6.65 -22.33
C SER A 31 10.60 -8.02 -22.01
N ARG A 32 10.42 -9.02 -22.88
CA ARG A 32 10.91 -10.39 -22.63
C ARG A 32 12.44 -10.50 -22.58
N ASP A 33 13.17 -9.65 -23.30
CA ASP A 33 14.63 -9.52 -23.20
C ASP A 33 15.06 -8.55 -22.08
N GLY A 34 14.07 -7.96 -21.42
CA GLY A 34 14.06 -6.83 -20.49
C GLY A 34 14.92 -5.63 -20.88
N ARG A 35 15.24 -5.48 -22.17
CA ARG A 35 15.98 -4.30 -22.65
C ARG A 35 15.13 -3.05 -22.56
N THR A 36 13.82 -3.20 -22.70
CA THR A 36 12.84 -2.13 -22.71
C THR A 36 11.85 -2.26 -21.55
N VAL A 37 11.63 -1.15 -20.84
CA VAL A 37 10.57 -0.97 -19.86
C VAL A 37 9.48 -0.13 -20.51
N TYR A 38 8.31 -0.73 -20.71
CA TYR A 38 7.12 -0.01 -21.18
C TYR A 38 6.38 0.60 -20.01
N VAL A 39 5.92 1.84 -20.19
CA VAL A 39 5.36 2.65 -19.11
C VAL A 39 4.09 3.31 -19.60
N GLY A 40 3.00 3.16 -18.84
CA GLY A 40 1.76 3.89 -19.01
C GLY A 40 1.64 4.99 -17.96
N ALA A 41 1.43 6.21 -18.41
CA ALA A 41 1.26 7.40 -17.58
C ALA A 41 -0.08 8.10 -17.87
N ARG A 42 -0.27 9.34 -17.39
CA ARG A 42 -1.38 10.19 -17.83
C ARG A 42 -1.08 10.74 -19.22
N GLU A 43 -1.96 10.43 -20.17
CA GLU A 43 -1.97 10.87 -21.57
C GLU A 43 -0.82 10.36 -22.44
N ALA A 44 0.11 9.57 -21.90
CA ALA A 44 1.31 9.14 -22.61
C ALA A 44 1.69 7.70 -22.28
N LEU A 45 2.36 7.07 -23.23
CA LEU A 45 3.12 5.84 -23.06
C LEU A 45 4.58 6.05 -23.41
N PHE A 46 5.48 5.30 -22.77
CA PHE A 46 6.90 5.34 -23.04
C PHE A 46 7.48 3.94 -23.25
N ALA A 47 8.50 3.86 -24.11
CA ALA A 47 9.41 2.72 -24.18
C ALA A 47 10.80 3.20 -23.75
N LEU A 48 11.20 2.79 -22.55
CA LEU A 48 12.45 3.18 -21.92
C LEU A 48 13.49 2.08 -22.10
N ASN A 49 14.64 2.40 -22.67
CA ASN A 49 15.77 1.49 -22.64
C ASN A 49 16.33 1.42 -21.21
N SER A 50 16.37 0.21 -20.66
CA SER A 50 16.84 -0.12 -19.30
C SER A 50 18.24 0.41 -18.95
N SER A 51 19.10 0.64 -19.94
CA SER A 51 20.50 1.07 -19.74
C SER A 51 20.73 2.55 -20.09
N VAL A 52 19.92 3.11 -20.99
CA VAL A 52 20.16 4.44 -21.57
C VAL A 52 19.15 5.48 -21.07
N SER A 53 17.86 5.15 -21.02
CA SER A 53 16.80 6.16 -20.80
C SER A 53 16.77 6.76 -19.40
N PHE A 54 17.39 6.10 -18.42
CA PHE A 54 17.49 6.60 -17.05
C PHE A 54 18.75 7.45 -16.82
N LEU A 55 19.64 7.57 -17.80
CA LEU A 55 20.80 8.45 -17.75
C LEU A 55 20.38 9.90 -18.06
N PRO A 56 21.10 10.92 -17.54
CA PRO A 56 20.84 12.31 -17.89
C PRO A 56 20.92 12.54 -19.39
N GLY A 57 19.84 13.07 -20.00
CA GLY A 57 19.74 13.26 -21.46
C GLY A 57 19.57 11.96 -22.25
N GLY A 58 19.28 10.83 -21.59
CA GLY A 58 19.00 9.56 -22.22
C GLY A 58 17.77 9.61 -23.11
N GLY A 59 17.89 9.11 -24.34
CA GLY A 59 16.76 9.03 -25.27
C GLY A 59 15.72 8.01 -24.83
N TYR A 60 14.47 8.26 -25.21
CA TYR A 60 13.32 7.36 -25.02
C TYR A 60 12.35 7.52 -26.19
N GLN A 61 11.48 6.53 -26.40
CA GLN A 61 10.36 6.68 -27.33
C GLN A 61 9.11 7.04 -26.55
N GLU A 62 8.35 8.01 -27.06
CA GLU A 62 7.12 8.50 -26.48
C GLU A 62 5.98 8.35 -27.47
N LEU A 63 4.83 7.90 -26.95
CA LEU A 63 3.58 7.83 -27.67
C LEU A 63 2.52 8.59 -26.89
N LEU A 64 2.17 9.78 -27.37
CA LEU A 64 1.05 10.56 -26.84
C LEU A 64 -0.28 9.92 -27.23
N TRP A 65 -1.10 9.62 -26.23
CA TRP A 65 -2.44 9.07 -26.39
C TRP A 65 -3.43 9.81 -25.46
N SER A 66 -3.55 11.12 -25.67
CA SER A 66 -4.51 11.98 -24.97
C SER A 66 -5.96 11.64 -25.31
N ALA A 67 -6.87 11.95 -24.38
CA ALA A 67 -8.30 11.96 -24.72
C ALA A 67 -8.60 13.10 -25.71
N ASP A 68 -9.46 12.85 -26.69
CA ASP A 68 -9.90 13.84 -27.66
C ASP A 68 -10.70 14.98 -27.00
N ALA A 69 -10.65 16.16 -27.60
CA ALA A 69 -11.26 17.38 -27.06
C ALA A 69 -12.76 17.23 -26.80
N GLU A 70 -13.47 16.49 -27.67
CA GLU A 70 -14.89 16.21 -27.51
C GLU A 70 -15.16 15.37 -26.24
N ARG A 71 -14.43 14.27 -26.05
CA ARG A 71 -14.54 13.47 -24.81
C ARG A 71 -14.21 14.27 -23.56
N LYS A 72 -13.16 15.12 -23.60
CA LYS A 72 -12.82 15.99 -22.46
C LYS A 72 -13.96 16.97 -22.13
N GLN A 73 -14.58 17.57 -23.15
CA GLN A 73 -15.73 18.46 -22.98
C GLN A 73 -16.95 17.72 -22.42
N GLN A 74 -17.26 16.54 -22.95
CA GLN A 74 -18.37 15.70 -22.45
C GLN A 74 -18.14 15.26 -21.00
N CYS A 75 -16.92 14.89 -20.64
CA CYS A 75 -16.54 14.54 -19.27
C CYS A 75 -16.74 15.72 -18.31
N SER A 76 -16.27 16.91 -18.69
CA SER A 76 -16.46 18.13 -17.91
C SER A 76 -17.93 18.49 -17.76
N PHE A 77 -18.72 18.36 -18.84
CA PHE A 77 -20.17 18.59 -18.81
C PHE A 77 -20.90 17.65 -17.84
N LYS A 78 -20.38 16.43 -17.64
CA LYS A 78 -20.87 15.47 -16.64
C LYS A 78 -20.40 15.75 -15.21
N GLY A 79 -19.79 16.92 -14.95
CA GLY A 79 -19.42 17.40 -13.62
C GLY A 79 -18.10 16.85 -13.07
N LYS A 80 -17.25 16.27 -13.92
CA LYS A 80 -15.91 15.79 -13.53
C LYS A 80 -14.86 16.90 -13.69
N ASP A 81 -13.78 16.82 -12.92
CA ASP A 81 -12.72 17.84 -12.96
C ASP A 81 -11.98 17.84 -14.32
N PRO A 82 -11.96 18.96 -15.06
CA PRO A 82 -11.34 19.01 -16.38
C PRO A 82 -9.83 18.74 -16.37
N GLN A 83 -9.12 19.13 -15.31
CA GLN A 83 -7.66 19.04 -15.23
C GLN A 83 -7.21 17.71 -14.63
N ARG A 84 -7.94 17.23 -13.61
CA ARG A 84 -7.60 15.99 -12.90
C ARG A 84 -8.30 14.78 -13.49
N ASP A 85 -9.60 14.82 -13.70
CA ASP A 85 -10.41 13.62 -13.96
C ASP A 85 -10.58 13.36 -15.46
N CYS A 86 -10.73 14.42 -16.27
CA CYS A 86 -10.99 14.35 -17.71
C CYS A 86 -9.73 14.23 -18.57
N GLN A 87 -8.82 13.34 -18.17
CA GLN A 87 -7.61 12.99 -18.93
C GLN A 87 -7.63 11.50 -19.27
N ASN A 88 -6.76 11.05 -20.19
CA ASN A 88 -6.57 9.62 -20.41
C ASN A 88 -5.54 9.05 -19.43
N TYR A 89 -5.96 8.25 -18.45
CA TYR A 89 -5.04 7.54 -17.57
C TYR A 89 -4.84 6.11 -18.08
N ILE A 90 -3.60 5.72 -18.38
CA ILE A 90 -3.31 4.35 -18.79
C ILE A 90 -3.40 3.43 -17.58
N LYS A 91 -4.32 2.46 -17.63
CA LYS A 91 -4.61 1.55 -16.51
C LYS A 91 -4.18 0.12 -16.79
N ILE A 92 -4.16 -0.27 -18.07
CA ILE A 92 -3.79 -1.61 -18.53
C ILE A 92 -2.70 -1.48 -19.57
N LEU A 93 -1.61 -2.22 -19.36
CA LEU A 93 -0.47 -2.34 -20.27
C LEU A 93 0.03 -3.78 -20.20
N LEU A 94 -0.30 -4.57 -21.21
CA LEU A 94 -0.06 -6.02 -21.21
C LEU A 94 0.62 -6.46 -22.52
N PRO A 95 1.46 -7.51 -22.48
CA PRO A 95 1.96 -8.12 -23.70
C PRO A 95 0.82 -8.91 -24.36
N LEU A 96 0.50 -8.61 -25.63
CA LEU A 96 -0.47 -9.40 -26.39
C LEU A 96 0.22 -10.59 -27.07
N ASN A 97 1.30 -10.29 -27.79
CA ASN A 97 2.14 -11.27 -28.49
C ASN A 97 3.58 -10.74 -28.57
N SER A 98 4.42 -11.31 -29.43
CA SER A 98 5.81 -10.90 -29.57
C SER A 98 6.03 -9.57 -30.29
N SER A 99 5.01 -9.00 -30.94
CA SER A 99 5.11 -7.76 -31.73
C SER A 99 4.20 -6.63 -31.27
N HIS A 100 3.16 -6.93 -30.48
CA HIS A 100 2.16 -5.95 -30.06
C HIS A 100 1.90 -5.97 -28.56
N LEU A 101 1.71 -4.77 -28.02
CA LEU A 101 1.17 -4.53 -26.68
C LEU A 101 -0.34 -4.32 -26.78
N PHE A 102 -1.07 -4.73 -25.75
CA PHE A 102 -2.47 -4.37 -25.53
C PHE A 102 -2.56 -3.33 -24.41
N VAL A 103 -3.23 -2.20 -24.69
CA VAL A 103 -3.28 -1.05 -23.79
C VAL A 103 -4.70 -0.54 -23.66
N CYS A 104 -5.11 -0.19 -22.44
CA CYS A 104 -6.36 0.54 -22.20
C CYS A 104 -6.16 1.71 -21.26
N GLY A 105 -6.93 2.78 -21.50
CA GLY A 105 -6.96 3.96 -20.64
C GLY A 105 -8.38 4.47 -20.41
N THR A 106 -8.53 5.34 -19.40
CA THR A 106 -9.83 5.89 -18.98
C THR A 106 -10.43 6.85 -20.01
N ALA A 107 -9.58 7.43 -20.86
CA ALA A 107 -9.89 8.35 -21.95
C ALA A 107 -11.01 9.36 -21.62
N ALA A 108 -10.82 10.10 -20.51
CA ALA A 108 -11.77 11.09 -19.97
C ALA A 108 -13.17 10.50 -19.72
N PHE A 109 -13.26 9.47 -18.86
CA PHE A 109 -14.52 8.76 -18.55
C PHE A 109 -15.21 8.20 -19.80
N SER A 110 -14.43 7.73 -20.76
CA SER A 110 -14.90 7.02 -21.94
C SER A 110 -13.84 5.99 -22.34
N PRO A 111 -13.71 4.90 -21.55
CA PRO A 111 -12.58 3.99 -21.62
C PRO A 111 -12.37 3.44 -23.03
N ALA A 112 -11.12 3.41 -23.46
CA ALA A 112 -10.75 2.91 -24.78
C ALA A 112 -9.55 1.97 -24.66
N CYS A 113 -9.48 1.00 -25.56
CA CYS A 113 -8.36 0.09 -25.70
C CYS A 113 -7.77 0.19 -27.11
N THR A 114 -6.50 -0.13 -27.25
CA THR A 114 -5.77 -0.11 -28.51
C THR A 114 -4.58 -1.06 -28.47
N TYR A 115 -3.90 -1.20 -29.60
CA TYR A 115 -2.71 -2.03 -29.77
C TYR A 115 -1.52 -1.16 -30.14
N ILE A 116 -0.34 -1.43 -29.58
CA ILE A 116 0.89 -0.70 -29.90
C ILE A 116 1.86 -1.67 -30.56
N ASN A 117 2.38 -1.31 -31.72
CA ASN A 117 3.46 -2.05 -32.37
C ASN A 117 4.77 -1.79 -31.60
N MET A 118 5.43 -2.86 -31.13
CA MET A 118 6.62 -2.78 -30.29
C MET A 118 7.88 -2.31 -31.02
N GLU A 119 7.96 -2.49 -32.35
CA GLU A 119 9.16 -2.18 -33.15
C GLU A 119 9.35 -0.68 -33.33
N ASN A 120 8.27 0.03 -33.68
CA ASN A 120 8.29 1.47 -33.94
C ASN A 120 7.55 2.29 -32.86
N PHE A 121 7.01 1.63 -31.85
CA PHE A 121 6.25 2.22 -30.75
C PHE A 121 5.09 3.13 -31.18
N THR A 122 4.36 2.72 -32.22
CA THR A 122 3.19 3.43 -32.74
C THR A 122 1.88 2.67 -32.54
N LEU A 123 0.76 3.39 -32.53
CA LEU A 123 -0.57 2.79 -32.52
C LEU A 123 -0.78 1.93 -33.77
N ALA A 124 -1.25 0.71 -33.58
CA ALA A 124 -1.58 -0.20 -34.66
C ALA A 124 -2.74 0.35 -35.50
N ARG A 125 -2.67 0.10 -36.81
CA ARG A 125 -3.63 0.60 -37.79
C ARG A 125 -4.24 -0.54 -38.60
N ASP A 126 -5.49 -0.35 -39.03
CA ASP A 126 -6.17 -1.24 -39.96
C ASP A 126 -5.58 -1.14 -41.38
N LYS A 127 -6.10 -1.95 -42.31
CA LYS A 127 -5.65 -1.96 -43.72
C LYS A 127 -5.91 -0.63 -44.45
N VAL A 128 -6.78 0.22 -43.92
CA VAL A 128 -7.17 1.52 -44.48
C VAL A 128 -6.36 2.66 -43.84
N GLY A 129 -5.58 2.37 -42.79
CA GLY A 129 -4.73 3.31 -42.08
C GLY A 129 -5.37 3.93 -40.83
N ASN A 130 -6.60 3.52 -40.45
CA ASN A 130 -7.24 4.02 -39.22
C ASN A 130 -6.65 3.34 -37.99
N VAL A 131 -6.55 4.08 -36.88
CA VAL A 131 -6.10 3.51 -35.61
C VAL A 131 -7.09 2.44 -35.14
N LEU A 132 -6.58 1.28 -34.74
CA LEU A 132 -7.38 0.21 -34.13
C LEU A 132 -7.77 0.61 -32.70
N LEU A 133 -8.99 1.12 -32.55
CA LEU A 133 -9.60 1.45 -31.27
C LEU A 133 -10.71 0.47 -30.95
N GLU A 134 -10.70 -0.04 -29.72
CA GLU A 134 -11.75 -0.89 -29.16
C GLU A 134 -12.42 -0.19 -27.98
N ASP A 135 -13.71 -0.47 -27.78
CA ASP A 135 -14.44 -0.05 -26.58
C ASP A 135 -13.78 -0.66 -25.33
N GLY A 136 -13.38 0.20 -24.39
CA GLY A 136 -12.76 -0.19 -23.14
C GLY A 136 -13.77 -0.49 -22.02
N LYS A 137 -15.07 -0.31 -22.25
CA LYS A 137 -16.11 -0.57 -21.24
C LYS A 137 -16.03 -1.99 -20.69
N GLY A 138 -15.88 -2.10 -19.37
CA GLY A 138 -15.76 -3.39 -18.68
C GLY A 138 -14.40 -4.08 -18.83
N ARG A 139 -13.44 -3.43 -19.50
CA ARG A 139 -12.03 -3.82 -19.55
C ARG A 139 -11.17 -2.85 -18.76
N CYS A 140 -11.48 -1.56 -18.84
CA CYS A 140 -10.81 -0.47 -18.15
C CYS A 140 -11.85 0.40 -17.41
N PRO A 141 -11.55 0.93 -16.21
CA PRO A 141 -12.49 1.76 -15.47
C PRO A 141 -12.70 3.13 -16.13
N PHE A 142 -13.85 3.74 -15.86
CA PHE A 142 -14.17 5.12 -16.27
C PHE A 142 -13.42 6.15 -15.42
N ASP A 143 -13.47 5.99 -14.09
CA ASP A 143 -12.83 6.88 -13.14
C ASP A 143 -11.36 6.47 -12.93
N PRO A 144 -10.40 7.40 -13.03
CA PRO A 144 -8.99 7.10 -12.80
C PRO A 144 -8.67 6.65 -11.37
N ASN A 145 -9.55 6.92 -10.39
CA ASN A 145 -9.36 6.48 -9.01
C ASN A 145 -9.83 5.05 -8.77
N PHE A 146 -10.65 4.46 -9.66
CA PHE A 146 -11.00 3.07 -9.53
C PHE A 146 -9.81 2.18 -9.86
N LYS A 147 -9.61 1.16 -9.02
CA LYS A 147 -8.61 0.14 -9.24
C LYS A 147 -9.14 -0.92 -10.20
N SER A 148 -8.24 -1.53 -10.95
CA SER A 148 -8.54 -2.59 -11.90
C SER A 148 -7.36 -3.55 -11.96
N THR A 149 -7.61 -4.79 -12.35
CA THR A 149 -6.57 -5.76 -12.64
C THR A 149 -6.90 -6.48 -13.94
N ALA A 150 -5.86 -6.88 -14.69
CA ALA A 150 -6.02 -7.57 -15.95
C ALA A 150 -4.80 -8.43 -16.28
N LEU A 151 -5.04 -9.53 -17.01
CA LEU A 151 -4.00 -10.38 -17.58
C LEU A 151 -4.49 -10.97 -18.91
N VAL A 152 -3.54 -11.34 -19.78
CA VAL A 152 -3.81 -12.05 -21.04
C VAL A 152 -3.29 -13.47 -20.91
N VAL A 153 -4.15 -14.45 -21.20
CA VAL A 153 -3.80 -15.89 -21.24
C VAL A 153 -4.36 -16.46 -22.52
N ASP A 154 -3.51 -17.12 -23.31
CA ASP A 154 -3.88 -17.73 -24.59
C ASP A 154 -4.60 -16.78 -25.57
N GLY A 155 -4.27 -15.48 -25.51
CA GLY A 155 -4.87 -14.44 -26.35
C GLY A 155 -6.23 -13.91 -25.85
N GLU A 156 -6.74 -14.42 -24.73
CA GLU A 156 -7.98 -13.94 -24.10
C GLU A 156 -7.67 -12.98 -22.94
N LEU A 157 -8.44 -11.90 -22.85
CA LEU A 157 -8.25 -10.88 -21.82
C LEU A 157 -9.18 -11.14 -20.65
N TYR A 158 -8.58 -11.35 -19.47
CA TYR A 158 -9.28 -11.48 -18.20
C TYR A 158 -9.16 -10.18 -17.42
N THR A 159 -10.28 -9.61 -16.99
CA THR A 159 -10.34 -8.27 -16.37
C THR A 159 -11.23 -8.27 -15.14
N GLY A 160 -10.77 -7.64 -14.06
CA GLY A 160 -11.57 -7.25 -12.91
C GLY A 160 -11.63 -5.73 -12.83
N THR A 161 -12.80 -5.16 -13.11
CA THR A 161 -13.01 -3.69 -13.11
C THR A 161 -14.50 -3.35 -12.96
N VAL A 162 -14.81 -2.06 -12.93
CA VAL A 162 -16.18 -1.52 -13.04
C VAL A 162 -16.50 -1.11 -14.48
N SER A 163 -17.70 -1.44 -14.97
CA SER A 163 -18.16 -1.16 -16.34
C SER A 163 -19.06 0.07 -16.48
N SER A 164 -19.39 0.76 -15.40
CA SER A 164 -20.26 1.94 -15.41
C SER A 164 -19.52 3.23 -15.06
N PHE A 165 -20.05 4.36 -15.53
CA PHE A 165 -19.54 5.70 -15.22
C PHE A 165 -19.57 6.01 -13.71
N GLN A 166 -20.57 5.49 -13.00
CA GLN A 166 -20.74 5.68 -11.54
C GLN A 166 -19.90 4.70 -10.71
N GLY A 167 -19.37 3.62 -11.30
CA GLY A 167 -18.61 2.60 -10.60
C GLY A 167 -19.44 1.55 -9.86
N ASN A 168 -20.75 1.49 -10.09
CA ASN A 168 -21.69 0.58 -9.42
C ASN A 168 -21.96 -0.74 -10.16
N ASP A 169 -21.27 -1.02 -11.26
CA ASP A 169 -21.40 -2.25 -12.05
C ASP A 169 -20.05 -2.97 -12.11
N PRO A 170 -19.59 -3.60 -11.01
CA PRO A 170 -18.35 -4.36 -10.99
C PRO A 170 -18.50 -5.71 -11.70
N ALA A 171 -17.47 -6.11 -12.43
CA ALA A 171 -17.43 -7.42 -13.05
C ALA A 171 -16.02 -8.00 -13.09
N ILE A 172 -15.95 -9.33 -12.91
CA ILE A 172 -14.83 -10.14 -13.40
C ILE A 172 -15.28 -10.75 -14.73
N SER A 173 -14.55 -10.48 -15.80
CA SER A 173 -14.94 -10.84 -17.16
C SER A 173 -13.78 -11.39 -17.97
N ARG A 174 -14.14 -12.16 -18.99
CA ARG A 174 -13.26 -12.55 -20.09
C ARG A 174 -13.80 -11.97 -21.38
N SER A 175 -12.93 -11.30 -22.11
CA SER A 175 -13.20 -10.72 -23.42
C SER A 175 -12.19 -11.23 -24.45
N GLN A 176 -12.36 -10.86 -25.72
CA GLN A 176 -11.54 -11.36 -26.84
C GLN A 176 -11.60 -12.90 -27.02
N SER A 177 -12.64 -13.51 -26.47
CA SER A 177 -12.98 -14.93 -26.59
C SER A 177 -14.16 -15.13 -27.53
N LEU A 178 -14.28 -16.31 -28.14
CA LEU A 178 -15.48 -16.70 -28.93
C LEU A 178 -16.75 -16.71 -28.06
N ARG A 179 -16.61 -16.95 -26.75
CA ARG A 179 -17.69 -16.88 -25.76
C ARG A 179 -17.28 -15.95 -24.61
N PRO A 180 -17.51 -14.63 -24.75
CA PRO A 180 -17.29 -13.68 -23.67
C PRO A 180 -18.15 -14.06 -22.46
N THR A 181 -17.54 -14.01 -21.28
CA THR A 181 -18.15 -14.44 -20.02
C THR A 181 -17.90 -13.39 -18.95
N LYS A 182 -18.83 -13.24 -18.01
CA LYS A 182 -18.69 -12.32 -16.87
C LYS A 182 -19.40 -12.83 -15.63
N THR A 183 -19.13 -12.21 -14.48
CA THR A 183 -19.86 -12.49 -13.23
C THR A 183 -21.35 -12.22 -13.37
N GLU A 184 -22.16 -13.01 -12.65
CA GLU A 184 -23.60 -12.80 -12.51
C GLU A 184 -23.87 -11.68 -11.50
N ASN A 185 -24.89 -10.85 -11.74
CA ASN A 185 -25.16 -9.66 -10.92
C ASN A 185 -26.45 -9.75 -10.09
N SER A 186 -27.30 -10.76 -10.32
CA SER A 186 -28.62 -10.87 -9.66
C SER A 186 -28.54 -10.93 -8.12
N LEU A 187 -27.45 -11.46 -7.56
CA LEU A 187 -27.18 -11.52 -6.11
C LEU A 187 -25.94 -10.71 -5.71
N ASN A 188 -25.51 -9.77 -6.56
CA ASN A 188 -24.28 -8.99 -6.37
C ASN A 188 -23.10 -9.91 -5.99
N TRP A 189 -22.68 -10.79 -6.91
CA TRP A 189 -21.53 -11.68 -6.65
C TRP A 189 -20.27 -10.93 -6.20
N LEU A 190 -20.19 -9.63 -6.51
CA LEU A 190 -19.16 -8.69 -6.10
C LEU A 190 -19.82 -7.47 -5.42
N GLN A 191 -19.32 -7.07 -4.26
CA GLN A 191 -19.94 -6.02 -3.43
C GLN A 191 -19.06 -4.77 -3.30
N ASP A 192 -19.17 -3.84 -4.26
CA ASP A 192 -18.30 -2.66 -4.35
C ASP A 192 -16.79 -3.00 -4.25
N PRO A 193 -16.29 -3.91 -5.11
CA PRO A 193 -14.93 -4.40 -5.00
C PRO A 193 -13.88 -3.34 -5.38
N ALA A 194 -12.83 -3.24 -4.58
CA ALA A 194 -11.55 -2.64 -4.95
C ALA A 194 -10.61 -3.74 -5.45
N PHE A 195 -10.52 -3.91 -6.76
CA PHE A 195 -9.62 -4.88 -7.39
C PHE A 195 -8.15 -4.55 -7.12
N VAL A 196 -7.34 -5.58 -6.89
CA VAL A 196 -5.93 -5.45 -6.53
C VAL A 196 -5.03 -6.15 -7.54
N ALA A 197 -5.21 -7.46 -7.71
CA ALA A 197 -4.32 -8.28 -8.55
C ALA A 197 -5.07 -9.45 -9.20
N SER A 198 -4.43 -10.04 -10.20
CA SER A 198 -4.88 -11.28 -10.83
C SER A 198 -3.67 -12.17 -11.16
N ALA A 199 -3.88 -13.49 -11.16
CA ALA A 199 -2.81 -14.45 -11.39
C ALA A 199 -3.32 -15.66 -12.19
N TYR A 200 -2.53 -16.11 -13.16
CA TYR A 200 -2.75 -17.35 -13.89
C TYR A 200 -1.95 -18.48 -13.23
N ILE A 201 -2.63 -19.58 -12.90
CA ILE A 201 -2.02 -20.76 -12.29
C ILE A 201 -2.32 -21.99 -13.17
N PRO A 202 -1.29 -22.64 -13.73
CA PRO A 202 -1.44 -23.74 -14.68
C PRO A 202 -1.72 -25.07 -13.95
N GLU A 203 -2.84 -25.16 -13.22
CA GLU A 203 -3.17 -26.34 -12.42
C GLU A 203 -3.41 -27.62 -13.24
N SER A 204 -3.59 -27.49 -14.57
CA SER A 204 -3.69 -28.65 -15.46
C SER A 204 -2.37 -29.42 -15.60
N LEU A 205 -1.22 -28.75 -15.40
CA LEU A 205 0.09 -29.38 -15.47
C LEU A 205 0.26 -30.42 -14.36
N GLY A 206 0.53 -31.66 -14.76
CA GLY A 206 0.68 -32.80 -13.85
C GLY A 206 -0.63 -33.24 -13.18
N SER A 207 -1.80 -32.81 -13.66
CA SER A 207 -3.08 -33.17 -13.07
C SER A 207 -3.57 -34.55 -13.51
N LEU A 208 -3.46 -35.55 -12.62
CA LEU A 208 -4.00 -36.90 -12.85
C LEU A 208 -5.54 -36.92 -12.98
N GLN A 209 -6.21 -35.89 -12.44
CA GLN A 209 -7.67 -35.76 -12.49
C GLN A 209 -8.16 -35.06 -13.76
N GLY A 210 -7.26 -34.59 -14.64
CA GLY A 210 -7.60 -33.79 -15.81
C GLY A 210 -8.25 -32.46 -15.42
N ASP A 211 -7.78 -31.86 -14.33
CA ASP A 211 -8.18 -30.52 -13.90
C ASP A 211 -7.70 -29.46 -14.90
N ASP A 212 -8.31 -28.29 -14.87
CA ASP A 212 -8.01 -27.18 -15.77
C ASP A 212 -7.24 -26.07 -15.05
N ASP A 213 -6.59 -25.23 -15.85
CA ASP A 213 -5.93 -24.03 -15.38
C ASP A 213 -6.94 -23.06 -14.75
N LYS A 214 -6.45 -22.23 -13.83
CA LYS A 214 -7.30 -21.30 -13.09
C LYS A 214 -6.75 -19.89 -13.15
N ILE A 215 -7.68 -18.93 -13.21
CA ILE A 215 -7.39 -17.51 -13.04
C ILE A 215 -7.89 -17.11 -11.67
N TYR A 216 -7.00 -16.55 -10.86
CA TYR A 216 -7.28 -16.03 -9.54
C TYR A 216 -7.39 -14.51 -9.58
N PHE A 217 -8.32 -13.95 -8.81
CA PHE A 217 -8.54 -12.52 -8.64
C PHE A 217 -8.50 -12.16 -7.16
N PHE A 218 -7.86 -11.04 -6.86
CA PHE A 218 -7.67 -10.53 -5.50
C PHE A 218 -8.27 -9.14 -5.38
N PHE A 219 -9.11 -8.93 -4.37
CA PHE A 219 -9.81 -7.66 -4.17
C PHE A 219 -10.27 -7.51 -2.72
N SER A 220 -10.56 -6.27 -2.32
CA SER A 220 -11.34 -6.00 -1.09
C SER A 220 -12.77 -5.64 -1.48
N GLU A 221 -13.77 -6.04 -0.70
CA GLU A 221 -15.18 -5.71 -0.93
C GLU A 221 -15.93 -5.52 0.40
N THR A 222 -17.19 -5.09 0.35
CA THR A 222 -18.05 -5.07 1.54
C THR A 222 -18.51 -6.49 1.88
N GLY A 223 -18.16 -6.98 3.08
CA GLY A 223 -18.52 -8.31 3.56
C GLY A 223 -19.92 -8.36 4.14
N GLN A 224 -20.92 -8.69 3.30
CA GLN A 224 -22.33 -8.79 3.74
C GLN A 224 -22.59 -9.95 4.69
N GLU A 225 -21.67 -10.90 4.83
CA GLU A 225 -21.78 -11.97 5.80
C GLU A 225 -21.47 -11.52 7.25
N PHE A 226 -21.12 -10.26 7.44
CA PHE A 226 -20.86 -9.66 8.75
C PHE A 226 -21.88 -8.56 9.04
N GLU A 227 -22.58 -8.70 10.16
CA GLU A 227 -23.47 -7.65 10.68
C GLU A 227 -22.70 -6.82 11.72
N PHE A 228 -22.30 -5.61 11.33
CA PHE A 228 -21.58 -4.68 12.20
C PHE A 228 -22.12 -3.25 12.01
N PHE A 229 -21.88 -2.35 12.98
CA PHE A 229 -22.39 -0.97 12.91
C PHE A 229 -21.85 -0.17 11.70
N GLU A 230 -20.66 -0.53 11.22
CA GLU A 230 -20.06 -0.01 10.00
C GLU A 230 -19.91 -1.13 8.98
N ASN A 231 -19.97 -0.78 7.68
CA ASN A 231 -19.68 -1.73 6.61
C ASN A 231 -18.29 -2.34 6.82
N THR A 232 -18.26 -3.66 7.05
CA THR A 232 -17.02 -4.39 7.26
C THR A 232 -16.40 -4.72 5.91
N ILE A 233 -15.21 -4.20 5.64
CA ILE A 233 -14.42 -4.54 4.45
C ILE A 233 -13.80 -5.91 4.69
N VAL A 234 -13.79 -6.74 3.66
CA VAL A 234 -13.15 -8.05 3.67
C VAL A 234 -12.27 -8.21 2.43
N SER A 235 -11.14 -8.87 2.61
CA SER A 235 -10.26 -9.23 1.50
C SER A 235 -10.65 -10.59 0.94
N ARG A 236 -10.64 -10.73 -0.38
CA ARG A 236 -11.10 -11.92 -1.10
C ARG A 236 -10.04 -12.43 -2.06
N ILE A 237 -10.05 -13.74 -2.20
CA ILE A 237 -9.52 -14.45 -3.36
C ILE A 237 -10.70 -15.10 -4.08
N ALA A 238 -10.82 -14.85 -5.37
CA ALA A 238 -11.77 -15.53 -6.24
C ALA A 238 -11.02 -16.36 -7.29
N ARG A 239 -11.66 -17.40 -7.81
CA ARG A 239 -11.13 -18.23 -8.89
C ARG A 239 -12.16 -18.48 -9.97
N ILE A 240 -11.68 -18.68 -11.19
CA ILE A 240 -12.43 -19.19 -12.34
C ILE A 240 -11.57 -20.23 -13.09
N CYS A 241 -12.21 -21.16 -13.79
CA CYS A 241 -11.54 -22.09 -14.68
C CYS A 241 -11.32 -21.45 -16.05
N LYS A 242 -10.14 -21.63 -16.63
CA LYS A 242 -9.78 -21.05 -17.93
C LYS A 242 -10.74 -21.49 -19.05
N GLY A 243 -11.07 -22.78 -19.10
CA GLY A 243 -11.95 -23.40 -20.08
C GLY A 243 -13.45 -23.25 -19.81
N ASP A 244 -13.87 -22.39 -18.89
CA ASP A 244 -15.29 -22.12 -18.65
C ASP A 244 -15.91 -21.32 -19.80
N GLU A 245 -16.97 -21.83 -20.41
CA GLU A 245 -17.67 -21.23 -21.56
C GLU A 245 -19.02 -20.62 -21.18
N GLY A 246 -19.36 -20.65 -19.89
CA GLY A 246 -20.71 -20.39 -19.41
C GLY A 246 -21.63 -21.61 -19.49
N GLY A 247 -22.89 -21.43 -19.09
CA GLY A 247 -23.92 -22.47 -19.19
C GLY A 247 -24.79 -22.33 -20.44
N GLU A 248 -25.46 -23.41 -20.82
CA GLU A 248 -26.34 -23.44 -22.01
C GLU A 248 -27.69 -22.76 -21.78
N ARG A 249 -28.31 -22.96 -20.60
CA ARG A 249 -29.63 -22.42 -20.24
C ARG A 249 -29.57 -21.50 -19.03
N VAL A 250 -28.99 -22.00 -17.95
CA VAL A 250 -28.68 -21.24 -16.73
C VAL A 250 -27.27 -20.66 -16.87
N LEU A 251 -27.03 -19.44 -16.37
CA LEU A 251 -25.71 -18.77 -16.46
C LEU A 251 -25.17 -18.65 -17.90
N GLN A 252 -26.04 -18.31 -18.87
CA GLN A 252 -25.62 -18.02 -20.25
C GLN A 252 -24.64 -16.86 -20.30
N GLN A 253 -23.44 -17.08 -20.86
CA GLN A 253 -22.35 -16.10 -20.89
C GLN A 253 -22.02 -15.55 -19.48
N ARG A 254 -22.20 -16.39 -18.45
CA ARG A 254 -21.83 -16.11 -17.07
C ARG A 254 -20.94 -17.23 -16.54
N TRP A 255 -20.02 -16.92 -15.65
CA TRP A 255 -19.12 -17.93 -15.09
C TRP A 255 -19.89 -19.06 -14.40
N THR A 256 -19.56 -20.30 -14.76
CA THR A 256 -20.01 -21.54 -14.09
C THR A 256 -18.96 -22.09 -13.11
N SER A 257 -17.82 -21.42 -13.03
CA SER A 257 -16.67 -21.77 -12.19
C SER A 257 -16.30 -20.72 -11.14
N PHE A 258 -17.01 -19.59 -11.09
CA PHE A 258 -16.69 -18.50 -10.17
C PHE A 258 -17.02 -18.88 -8.73
N LEU A 259 -15.99 -18.84 -7.88
CA LEU A 259 -16.11 -18.95 -6.43
C LEU A 259 -15.20 -17.91 -5.77
N LYS A 260 -15.59 -17.40 -4.60
CA LYS A 260 -14.74 -16.52 -3.77
C LYS A 260 -14.65 -17.00 -2.32
N ALA A 261 -13.50 -16.78 -1.70
CA ALA A 261 -13.24 -17.07 -0.30
C ALA A 261 -12.58 -15.87 0.40
N GLN A 262 -12.73 -15.77 1.71
CA GLN A 262 -12.09 -14.73 2.51
C GLN A 262 -10.60 -15.00 2.69
N LEU A 263 -9.77 -13.97 2.50
CA LEU A 263 -8.37 -13.93 2.92
C LEU A 263 -8.29 -13.35 4.33
N LEU A 264 -7.72 -14.09 5.27
CA LEU A 264 -7.49 -13.62 6.63
C LEU A 264 -6.03 -13.28 6.88
N CYS A 265 -5.75 -12.02 7.20
CA CYS A 265 -4.49 -11.54 7.75
C CYS A 265 -4.74 -10.98 9.15
N LEU A 266 -4.31 -11.73 10.18
CA LEU A 266 -4.58 -11.42 11.59
C LEU A 266 -3.27 -11.27 12.36
N ARG A 267 -3.26 -10.39 13.36
CA ARG A 267 -2.18 -10.31 14.34
C ARG A 267 -2.25 -11.53 15.29
N PRO A 268 -1.17 -12.31 15.46
CA PRO A 268 -1.18 -13.52 16.27
C PRO A 268 -1.59 -13.30 17.74
N ASP A 269 -1.21 -12.17 18.34
CA ASP A 269 -1.35 -11.96 19.78
C ASP A 269 -2.81 -11.72 20.22
N ASP A 270 -3.53 -10.86 19.51
CA ASP A 270 -4.88 -10.39 19.88
C ASP A 270 -5.93 -10.63 18.78
N GLY A 271 -5.54 -11.22 17.65
CA GLY A 271 -6.42 -11.45 16.52
C GLY A 271 -6.79 -10.19 15.74
N PHE A 272 -6.12 -9.05 15.95
CA PHE A 272 -6.45 -7.80 15.28
C PHE A 272 -6.42 -7.94 13.74
N PRO A 273 -7.49 -7.55 13.03
CA PRO A 273 -7.60 -7.80 11.59
C PRO A 273 -6.96 -6.70 10.72
N PHE A 274 -6.19 -7.14 9.74
CA PHE A 274 -5.77 -6.34 8.58
C PHE A 274 -6.60 -6.75 7.37
N ASN A 275 -7.75 -6.10 7.22
CA ASN A 275 -8.85 -6.55 6.35
C ASN A 275 -8.92 -5.85 4.99
N VAL A 276 -8.11 -4.81 4.77
CA VAL A 276 -8.06 -4.06 3.50
C VAL A 276 -6.80 -4.42 2.73
N LEU A 277 -6.96 -5.16 1.64
CA LEU A 277 -5.88 -5.57 0.75
C LEU A 277 -5.39 -4.39 -0.12
N GLN A 278 -4.08 -4.16 -0.13
CA GLN A 278 -3.44 -3.11 -0.92
C GLN A 278 -2.77 -3.63 -2.19
N ASP A 279 -2.03 -4.74 -2.08
CA ASP A 279 -1.30 -5.38 -3.18
C ASP A 279 -1.12 -6.88 -2.95
N VAL A 280 -0.92 -7.64 -4.03
CA VAL A 280 -0.59 -9.07 -3.99
C VAL A 280 0.49 -9.38 -5.01
N PHE A 281 1.59 -9.97 -4.54
CA PHE A 281 2.61 -10.57 -5.40
C PHE A 281 2.46 -12.10 -5.42
N THR A 282 2.43 -12.67 -6.62
CA THR A 282 2.36 -14.13 -6.81
C THR A 282 3.75 -14.67 -7.07
N LEU A 283 4.27 -15.47 -6.14
CA LEU A 283 5.55 -16.14 -6.28
C LEU A 283 5.31 -17.62 -6.61
N SER A 284 5.54 -18.01 -7.86
CA SER A 284 5.53 -19.40 -8.29
C SER A 284 6.96 -19.84 -8.62
N PRO A 285 7.51 -20.90 -8.01
CA PRO A 285 8.88 -21.36 -8.28
C PRO A 285 9.09 -21.76 -9.74
N SER A 286 8.12 -22.48 -10.30
CA SER A 286 8.07 -22.85 -11.70
C SER A 286 6.61 -23.15 -12.10
N PRO A 287 6.27 -23.15 -13.40
CA PRO A 287 4.95 -23.59 -13.86
C PRO A 287 4.59 -25.02 -13.43
N GLN A 288 5.59 -25.90 -13.27
CA GLN A 288 5.37 -27.30 -12.86
C GLN A 288 5.15 -27.43 -11.34
N ASP A 289 5.77 -26.54 -10.57
CA ASP A 289 5.70 -26.51 -9.10
C ASP A 289 4.62 -25.55 -8.60
N TRP A 290 3.54 -25.38 -9.37
CA TRP A 290 2.46 -24.44 -9.05
C TRP A 290 1.83 -24.70 -7.68
N ARG A 291 1.91 -25.93 -7.16
CA ARG A 291 1.43 -26.31 -5.82
C ARG A 291 2.17 -25.58 -4.70
N ASP A 292 3.40 -25.16 -4.96
CA ASP A 292 4.25 -24.41 -4.04
C ASP A 292 4.14 -22.89 -4.26
N THR A 293 3.15 -22.44 -5.04
CA THR A 293 2.84 -21.02 -5.22
C THR A 293 2.47 -20.38 -3.88
N LEU A 294 3.08 -19.22 -3.63
CA LEU A 294 2.81 -18.36 -2.48
C LEU A 294 2.23 -17.03 -2.96
N PHE A 295 1.21 -16.55 -2.25
CA PHE A 295 0.64 -15.22 -2.46
C PHE A 295 1.06 -14.32 -1.29
N TYR A 296 1.87 -13.31 -1.57
CA TYR A 296 2.28 -12.29 -0.60
C TYR A 296 1.31 -11.12 -0.71
N GLY A 297 0.48 -10.92 0.31
CA GLY A 297 -0.46 -9.81 0.36
C GLY A 297 0.00 -8.71 1.33
N VAL A 298 -0.14 -7.45 0.90
CA VAL A 298 0.01 -6.27 1.77
C VAL A 298 -1.38 -5.83 2.23
N PHE A 299 -1.55 -5.67 3.53
CA PHE A 299 -2.83 -5.33 4.14
C PHE A 299 -2.70 -4.12 5.07
N THR A 300 -3.78 -3.34 5.11
CA THR A 300 -4.03 -2.28 6.10
C THR A 300 -5.32 -2.61 6.86
N SER A 301 -5.57 -1.92 7.97
CA SER A 301 -6.82 -2.08 8.74
C SER A 301 -7.77 -0.91 8.50
N GLN A 302 -9.07 -1.19 8.32
CA GLN A 302 -10.08 -0.14 8.14
C GLN A 302 -10.28 0.71 9.41
N TRP A 303 -10.03 0.13 10.58
CA TRP A 303 -10.29 0.77 11.89
C TRP A 303 -9.17 1.72 12.32
N HIS A 304 -8.13 1.87 11.52
CA HIS A 304 -7.02 2.74 11.85
C HIS A 304 -7.23 4.16 11.32
N ARG A 305 -8.04 4.95 12.04
CA ARG A 305 -8.06 6.42 11.91
C ARG A 305 -7.37 7.04 13.12
N GLY A 306 -6.12 7.51 12.97
CA GLY A 306 -5.65 8.59 13.85
C GLY A 306 -4.18 8.62 14.29
N THR A 307 -3.49 7.50 14.58
CA THR A 307 -2.17 7.63 15.26
C THR A 307 -1.11 6.54 15.02
N THR A 308 -1.42 5.36 14.47
CA THR A 308 -0.40 4.35 14.09
C THR A 308 -0.74 3.66 12.77
N GLU A 309 -0.47 4.33 11.63
CA GLU A 309 -0.74 3.81 10.28
C GLU A 309 0.10 2.58 9.92
N GLY A 310 -0.28 1.43 10.49
CA GLY A 310 0.43 0.18 10.36
C GLY A 310 -0.03 -0.66 9.17
N SER A 311 0.92 -1.37 8.57
CA SER A 311 0.67 -2.39 7.54
C SER A 311 1.08 -3.77 8.02
N ALA A 312 0.44 -4.79 7.46
CA ALA A 312 0.83 -6.18 7.61
C ALA A 312 1.17 -6.78 6.25
N VAL A 313 2.21 -7.62 6.22
CA VAL A 313 2.50 -8.49 5.07
C VAL A 313 2.18 -9.92 5.49
N CYS A 314 1.31 -10.58 4.74
CA CYS A 314 0.81 -11.91 5.02
C CYS A 314 1.03 -12.82 3.82
N VAL A 315 1.38 -14.08 4.08
CA VAL A 315 1.62 -15.10 3.05
C VAL A 315 0.52 -16.14 3.07
N PHE A 316 -0.04 -16.46 1.91
CA PHE A 316 -1.03 -17.51 1.72
C PHE A 316 -0.49 -18.61 0.83
N THR A 317 -0.70 -19.87 1.23
CA THR A 317 -0.25 -21.03 0.45
C THR A 317 -1.34 -21.51 -0.50
N MET A 318 -0.93 -22.03 -1.66
CA MET A 318 -1.89 -22.67 -2.59
C MET A 318 -2.66 -23.83 -1.92
N ARG A 319 -2.03 -24.56 -0.99
CA ARG A 319 -2.67 -25.63 -0.22
C ARG A 319 -3.87 -25.12 0.59
N ASP A 320 -3.74 -23.97 1.26
CA ASP A 320 -4.84 -23.40 2.06
C ASP A 320 -5.94 -22.81 1.16
N VAL A 321 -5.55 -22.24 0.02
CA VAL A 321 -6.49 -21.77 -1.02
C VAL A 321 -7.34 -22.94 -1.54
N GLN A 322 -6.70 -24.04 -1.93
CA GLN A 322 -7.41 -25.25 -2.39
C GLN A 322 -8.32 -25.83 -1.30
N ARG A 323 -7.86 -25.84 -0.03
CA ARG A 323 -8.68 -26.32 1.10
C ARG A 323 -9.96 -25.49 1.25
N ALA A 324 -9.87 -24.16 1.14
CA ALA A 324 -11.04 -23.29 1.24
C ALA A 324 -12.04 -23.54 0.10
N PHE A 325 -11.57 -23.60 -1.15
CA PHE A 325 -12.45 -23.81 -2.32
C PHE A 325 -13.03 -25.23 -2.42
N ASN A 326 -12.40 -26.21 -1.76
CA ASN A 326 -12.94 -27.57 -1.64
C ASN A 326 -13.82 -27.75 -0.39
N GLY A 327 -14.00 -26.71 0.42
CA GLY A 327 -14.78 -26.71 1.67
C GLY A 327 -16.29 -26.58 1.49
N LEU A 328 -16.99 -26.07 2.51
CA LEU A 328 -18.43 -25.81 2.46
C LEU A 328 -18.73 -24.45 1.82
N TYR A 329 -19.95 -24.29 1.32
CA TYR A 329 -20.45 -23.03 0.74
C TYR A 329 -21.20 -22.23 1.80
N LYS A 330 -21.36 -20.93 1.58
CA LYS A 330 -22.35 -20.09 2.25
C LYS A 330 -23.53 -19.81 1.34
N GLU A 331 -24.70 -19.70 1.95
CA GLU A 331 -25.95 -19.28 1.32
C GLU A 331 -26.51 -18.05 2.02
N VAL A 332 -27.17 -17.16 1.26
CA VAL A 332 -27.88 -16.01 1.81
C VAL A 332 -29.38 -16.30 1.85
N ASN A 333 -29.98 -16.14 3.02
CA ASN A 333 -31.43 -16.14 3.14
C ASN A 333 -31.96 -14.81 2.59
N ARG A 334 -32.73 -14.86 1.50
CA ARG A 334 -33.20 -13.65 0.80
C ARG A 334 -34.17 -12.79 1.61
N GLU A 335 -34.86 -13.35 2.59
CA GLU A 335 -35.82 -12.62 3.42
C GLU A 335 -35.12 -11.88 4.57
N THR A 336 -34.19 -12.56 5.24
CA THR A 336 -33.48 -12.01 6.41
C THR A 336 -32.16 -11.34 6.04
N GLN A 337 -31.66 -11.53 4.82
CA GLN A 337 -30.33 -11.13 4.36
C GLN A 337 -29.18 -11.72 5.20
N GLN A 338 -29.45 -12.77 5.99
CA GLN A 338 -28.44 -13.45 6.80
C GLN A 338 -27.77 -14.58 6.04
N TRP A 339 -26.49 -14.82 6.34
CA TRP A 339 -25.66 -15.83 5.68
C TRP A 339 -25.47 -17.07 6.55
N TYR A 340 -25.61 -18.26 5.95
CA TYR A 340 -25.54 -19.55 6.63
C TYR A 340 -24.61 -20.51 5.91
N THR A 341 -24.04 -21.45 6.66
CA THR A 341 -23.22 -22.53 6.09
C THR A 341 -24.12 -23.61 5.49
N VAL A 342 -23.89 -23.95 4.23
CA VAL A 342 -24.61 -25.03 3.54
C VAL A 342 -24.15 -26.38 4.07
N THR A 343 -25.07 -27.11 4.68
CA THR A 343 -24.84 -28.47 5.22
C THR A 343 -25.62 -29.55 4.49
N HIS A 344 -26.57 -29.16 3.63
CA HIS A 344 -27.34 -30.08 2.81
C HIS A 344 -26.50 -30.63 1.63
N PRO A 345 -26.95 -31.72 0.98
CA PRO A 345 -26.21 -32.33 -0.12
C PRO A 345 -25.89 -31.34 -1.25
N VAL A 346 -24.63 -31.33 -1.68
CA VAL A 346 -24.13 -30.55 -2.82
C VAL A 346 -24.30 -31.38 -4.10
N PRO A 347 -24.82 -30.82 -5.21
CA PRO A 347 -25.02 -31.57 -6.44
C PRO A 347 -23.69 -31.99 -7.09
N SER A 348 -23.75 -33.00 -7.96
CA SER A 348 -22.61 -33.51 -8.72
C SER A 348 -22.80 -33.31 -10.23
N PRO A 349 -21.77 -32.88 -10.99
CA PRO A 349 -20.42 -32.48 -10.54
C PRO A 349 -20.44 -31.28 -9.57
N ARG A 350 -19.38 -31.14 -8.76
CA ARG A 350 -19.32 -30.10 -7.72
C ARG A 350 -19.44 -28.69 -8.33
N PRO A 351 -20.38 -27.84 -7.88
CA PRO A 351 -20.54 -26.48 -8.37
C PRO A 351 -19.26 -25.65 -8.26
N GLY A 352 -18.90 -24.94 -9.33
CA GLY A 352 -17.70 -24.10 -9.36
C GLY A 352 -16.38 -24.86 -9.61
N ALA A 353 -16.42 -26.18 -9.80
CA ALA A 353 -15.24 -26.97 -10.17
C ALA A 353 -15.01 -26.99 -11.69
N CYS A 354 -13.75 -27.13 -12.12
CA CYS A 354 -13.43 -27.30 -13.53
C CYS A 354 -13.86 -28.67 -14.05
N ILE A 355 -13.91 -28.81 -15.39
CA ILE A 355 -14.31 -30.06 -16.05
C ILE A 355 -13.17 -31.10 -15.96
N THR A 356 -13.26 -31.98 -14.96
CA THR A 356 -12.30 -33.08 -14.72
C THR A 356 -12.59 -34.34 -15.55
N ASN A 357 -11.67 -35.30 -15.55
CA ASN A 357 -11.85 -36.63 -16.16
C ASN A 357 -13.15 -37.32 -15.68
N SER A 358 -13.48 -37.22 -14.39
CA SER A 358 -14.72 -37.77 -13.84
C SER A 358 -16.00 -37.15 -14.42
N ALA A 359 -15.95 -35.88 -14.85
CA ALA A 359 -17.05 -35.21 -15.53
C ALA A 359 -17.14 -35.67 -17.00
N ARG A 360 -15.99 -35.83 -17.67
CA ARG A 360 -15.90 -36.32 -19.06
C ARG A 360 -16.43 -37.75 -19.19
N GLU A 361 -16.16 -38.62 -18.23
CA GLU A 361 -16.74 -39.99 -18.16
C GLU A 361 -18.27 -39.98 -18.11
N ARG A 362 -18.87 -38.92 -17.53
CA ARG A 362 -20.33 -38.68 -17.52
C ARG A 362 -20.82 -37.88 -18.73
N LYS A 363 -20.02 -37.80 -19.80
CA LYS A 363 -20.31 -37.05 -21.05
C LYS A 363 -20.45 -35.54 -20.86
N ILE A 364 -19.81 -34.96 -19.84
CA ILE A 364 -19.70 -33.52 -19.63
C ILE A 364 -18.29 -33.08 -20.04
N ASN A 365 -18.15 -32.61 -21.28
CA ASN A 365 -16.87 -32.21 -21.87
C ASN A 365 -16.60 -30.70 -21.78
N SER A 366 -17.65 -29.90 -21.57
CA SER A 366 -17.63 -28.44 -21.43
C SER A 366 -18.63 -27.99 -20.35
N SER A 367 -18.44 -26.78 -19.83
CA SER A 367 -19.38 -26.13 -18.90
C SER A 367 -20.80 -25.99 -19.47
N LEU A 368 -20.94 -25.93 -20.80
CA LEU A 368 -22.24 -25.85 -21.47
C LEU A 368 -23.12 -27.08 -21.17
N GLN A 369 -22.49 -28.22 -20.90
CA GLN A 369 -23.17 -29.50 -20.63
C GLN A 369 -23.40 -29.73 -19.13
N LEU A 370 -23.10 -28.74 -18.28
CA LEU A 370 -23.36 -28.87 -16.85
C LEU A 370 -24.87 -28.92 -16.57
N PRO A 371 -25.34 -29.82 -15.68
CA PRO A 371 -26.74 -29.91 -15.32
C PRO A 371 -27.28 -28.61 -14.70
N ASP A 372 -28.49 -28.18 -15.08
CA ASP A 372 -29.13 -26.96 -14.55
C ASP A 372 -29.19 -26.92 -13.01
N ARG A 373 -29.32 -28.08 -12.34
CA ARG A 373 -29.28 -28.16 -10.86
C ARG A 373 -27.94 -27.70 -10.26
N VAL A 374 -26.82 -27.96 -10.96
CA VAL A 374 -25.47 -27.56 -10.53
C VAL A 374 -25.31 -26.06 -10.72
N LEU A 375 -25.78 -25.53 -11.85
CA LEU A 375 -25.68 -24.11 -12.19
C LEU A 375 -26.59 -23.24 -11.31
N ASN A 376 -27.83 -23.68 -11.04
CA ASN A 376 -28.72 -23.00 -10.10
C ASN A 376 -28.16 -23.00 -8.68
N PHE A 377 -27.56 -24.12 -8.24
CA PHE A 377 -26.86 -24.14 -6.96
C PHE A 377 -25.74 -23.09 -6.94
N LEU A 378 -24.84 -23.07 -7.93
CA LEU A 378 -23.75 -22.09 -7.97
C LEU A 378 -24.26 -20.65 -7.94
N LYS A 379 -25.35 -20.35 -8.67
CA LYS A 379 -25.95 -19.02 -8.75
C LYS A 379 -26.19 -18.40 -7.39
N ASP A 380 -26.64 -19.21 -6.44
CA ASP A 380 -26.97 -18.82 -5.06
C ASP A 380 -25.84 -19.10 -4.05
N HIS A 381 -24.78 -19.82 -4.45
CA HIS A 381 -23.72 -20.34 -3.57
C HIS A 381 -22.30 -20.07 -4.12
N PHE A 382 -21.97 -18.79 -4.31
CA PHE A 382 -20.68 -18.35 -4.87
C PHE A 382 -19.61 -18.03 -3.80
N LEU A 383 -20.01 -17.93 -2.53
CA LEU A 383 -19.13 -17.63 -1.40
C LEU A 383 -18.79 -18.93 -0.64
N MET A 384 -17.50 -19.15 -0.36
CA MET A 384 -17.03 -20.25 0.47
C MET A 384 -17.17 -19.91 1.96
N ASP A 385 -17.51 -20.91 2.77
CA ASP A 385 -17.53 -20.80 4.24
C ASP A 385 -16.12 -20.83 4.85
N GLY A 386 -15.27 -21.69 4.29
CA GLY A 386 -13.86 -21.80 4.68
C GLY A 386 -13.06 -20.54 4.32
N GLN A 387 -12.19 -20.13 5.23
CA GLN A 387 -11.34 -18.96 5.09
C GLN A 387 -9.90 -19.39 4.77
N VAL A 388 -9.21 -18.62 3.93
CA VAL A 388 -7.79 -18.83 3.64
C VAL A 388 -6.99 -18.08 4.71
N ARG A 389 -6.45 -18.82 5.68
CA ARG A 389 -5.64 -18.26 6.76
C ARG A 389 -4.21 -18.01 6.28
N SER A 390 -3.68 -16.83 6.59
CA SER A 390 -2.28 -16.50 6.29
C SER A 390 -1.31 -16.94 7.38
N HIS A 391 -0.04 -16.90 7.04
CA HIS A 391 1.05 -16.66 7.97
C HIS A 391 1.38 -15.15 7.98
N LEU A 392 1.33 -14.49 9.14
CA LEU A 392 1.79 -13.10 9.28
C LEU A 392 3.32 -13.08 9.20
N LEU A 393 3.85 -12.38 8.20
CA LEU A 393 5.28 -12.33 7.92
C LEU A 393 5.93 -11.05 8.46
N LEU A 394 5.27 -9.89 8.32
CA LEU A 394 5.77 -8.61 8.82
C LEU A 394 4.61 -7.76 9.35
N LEU A 395 4.76 -7.22 10.54
CA LEU A 395 3.93 -6.15 11.08
C LEU A 395 4.78 -4.87 11.14
N GLN A 396 4.34 -3.82 10.46
CA GLN A 396 5.06 -2.55 10.43
C GLN A 396 4.14 -1.42 10.90
N PRO A 397 4.19 -1.01 12.18
CA PRO A 397 3.29 0.01 12.75
C PRO A 397 3.52 1.43 12.23
N ARG A 398 4.70 1.71 11.67
CA ARG A 398 5.14 3.06 11.28
C ARG A 398 5.20 3.31 9.78
N ALA A 399 4.92 2.28 8.96
CA ALA A 399 4.95 2.41 7.51
C ALA A 399 3.68 1.88 6.89
N ARG A 400 3.15 2.66 5.96
CA ARG A 400 1.99 2.31 5.17
C ARG A 400 2.45 1.75 3.83
N TYR A 401 2.59 0.44 3.76
CA TYR A 401 2.95 -0.25 2.53
C TYR A 401 1.80 -0.23 1.53
N GLN A 402 2.15 -0.01 0.27
CA GLN A 402 1.22 0.04 -0.85
C GLN A 402 1.52 -1.03 -1.88
N ARG A 403 2.79 -1.43 -2.03
CA ARG A 403 3.26 -2.38 -3.05
C ARG A 403 4.22 -3.39 -2.47
N VAL A 404 4.19 -4.61 -3.01
CA VAL A 404 5.15 -5.66 -2.69
C VAL A 404 5.65 -6.33 -3.98
N ALA A 405 6.95 -6.57 -4.05
CA ALA A 405 7.55 -7.47 -5.02
C ALA A 405 8.49 -8.42 -4.29
N VAL A 406 8.52 -9.70 -4.68
CA VAL A 406 9.32 -10.72 -3.99
C VAL A 406 10.24 -11.41 -4.98
N HIS A 407 11.53 -11.48 -4.63
CA HIS A 407 12.52 -12.23 -5.39
C HIS A 407 13.07 -13.38 -4.54
N ARG A 408 12.89 -14.61 -5.03
CA ARG A 408 13.50 -15.81 -4.46
C ARG A 408 14.90 -16.00 -5.01
N ILE A 409 15.92 -15.92 -4.16
CA ILE A 409 17.33 -15.97 -4.56
C ILE A 409 18.10 -17.04 -3.76
N PRO A 410 19.01 -17.81 -4.39
CA PRO A 410 19.94 -18.65 -3.65
C PRO A 410 20.97 -17.80 -2.90
N GLY A 411 21.10 -18.02 -1.59
CA GLY A 411 22.28 -17.66 -0.80
C GLY A 411 23.34 -18.76 -0.86
N LEU A 412 24.41 -18.64 -0.07
CA LEU A 412 25.51 -19.64 -0.05
C LEU A 412 25.06 -21.01 0.46
N HIS A 413 24.03 -21.05 1.31
CA HIS A 413 23.60 -22.27 1.99
C HIS A 413 22.13 -22.63 1.77
N ARG A 414 21.27 -21.64 1.52
CA ARG A 414 19.80 -21.78 1.41
C ARG A 414 19.24 -20.75 0.47
N THR A 415 18.01 -20.98 -0.02
CA THR A 415 17.25 -19.99 -0.78
C THR A 415 16.46 -19.08 0.15
N TYR A 416 16.39 -17.80 -0.19
CA TYR A 416 15.74 -16.76 0.59
C TYR A 416 14.73 -15.99 -0.26
N ASP A 417 13.61 -15.62 0.37
CA ASP A 417 12.65 -14.69 -0.22
C ASP A 417 12.98 -13.28 0.25
N VAL A 418 13.37 -12.42 -0.70
CA VAL A 418 13.64 -11.00 -0.46
C VAL A 418 12.46 -10.18 -0.94
N LEU A 419 11.89 -9.42 -0.02
CA LEU A 419 10.75 -8.54 -0.21
C LEU A 419 11.24 -7.11 -0.49
N PHE A 420 10.66 -6.51 -1.52
CA PHE A 420 10.76 -5.09 -1.84
C PHE A 420 9.40 -4.46 -1.58
N LEU A 421 9.32 -3.54 -0.62
CA LEU A 421 8.08 -2.98 -0.09
C LEU A 421 8.05 -1.47 -0.35
N GLY A 422 7.11 -1.02 -1.17
CA GLY A 422 6.91 0.40 -1.46
C GLY A 422 5.89 1.03 -0.51
N THR A 423 6.18 2.22 0.02
CA THR A 423 5.29 2.93 0.96
C THR A 423 4.48 4.06 0.31
N SER A 424 3.48 4.57 1.03
CA SER A 424 2.65 5.71 0.61
C SER A 424 3.37 7.05 0.58
N ASP A 425 4.54 7.14 1.19
CA ASP A 425 5.35 8.35 1.34
C ASP A 425 6.71 8.24 0.63
N GLY A 426 6.86 7.28 -0.29
CA GLY A 426 7.96 7.25 -1.25
C GLY A 426 9.21 6.47 -0.80
N TRP A 427 9.09 5.67 0.25
CA TRP A 427 10.13 4.74 0.69
C TRP A 427 10.04 3.41 -0.03
N LEU A 428 11.21 2.80 -0.19
CA LEU A 428 11.40 1.42 -0.58
C LEU A 428 12.15 0.71 0.54
N HIS A 429 11.51 -0.28 1.17
CA HIS A 429 12.18 -1.16 2.14
C HIS A 429 12.55 -2.46 1.46
N LYS A 430 13.81 -2.88 1.59
CA LYS A 430 14.26 -4.23 1.23
C LYS A 430 14.37 -5.05 2.50
N ALA A 431 13.78 -6.23 2.50
CA ALA A 431 13.77 -7.10 3.66
C ALA A 431 13.90 -8.56 3.25
N VAL A 432 14.49 -9.40 4.10
CA VAL A 432 14.59 -10.84 3.87
C VAL A 432 13.70 -11.61 4.85
N SER A 433 12.99 -12.61 4.35
CA SER A 433 12.28 -13.57 5.19
C SER A 433 13.28 -14.55 5.80
N VAL A 434 13.30 -14.62 7.13
CA VAL A 434 14.23 -15.46 7.90
C VAL A 434 13.47 -16.14 9.03
N GLY A 435 13.47 -17.47 9.05
CA GLY A 435 12.62 -18.25 9.95
C GLY A 435 11.15 -17.87 9.82
N SER A 436 10.50 -17.51 10.94
CA SER A 436 9.11 -17.05 10.98
C SER A 436 8.97 -15.52 10.97
N GLY A 437 10.04 -14.78 10.66
CA GLY A 437 10.07 -13.33 10.72
C GLY A 437 10.71 -12.70 9.49
N VAL A 438 10.91 -11.39 9.58
CA VAL A 438 11.52 -10.57 8.52
C VAL A 438 12.60 -9.69 9.13
N HIS A 439 13.73 -9.61 8.44
CA HIS A 439 14.78 -8.65 8.72
C HIS A 439 14.80 -7.56 7.64
N ILE A 440 14.58 -6.30 8.02
CA ILE A 440 14.70 -5.15 7.11
C ILE A 440 16.19 -4.84 6.94
N ILE A 441 16.67 -4.97 5.70
CA ILE A 441 18.08 -4.80 5.31
C ILE A 441 18.37 -3.32 5.04
N GLU A 442 17.52 -2.67 4.24
CA GLU A 442 17.70 -1.26 3.84
C GLU A 442 16.35 -0.54 3.67
N GLU A 443 16.38 0.75 3.98
CA GLU A 443 15.28 1.71 3.78
C GLU A 443 15.79 2.85 2.90
N LEU A 444 15.21 2.97 1.71
CA LEU A 444 15.63 3.91 0.66
C LEU A 444 14.50 4.90 0.35
N GLN A 445 14.73 6.20 0.56
CA GLN A 445 13.79 7.23 0.10
C GLN A 445 13.96 7.43 -1.42
N ILE A 446 13.13 6.74 -2.21
CA ILE A 446 13.23 6.74 -3.68
C ILE A 446 12.39 7.84 -4.32
N PHE A 447 11.33 8.32 -3.67
CA PHE A 447 10.58 9.52 -4.09
C PHE A 447 10.53 10.55 -2.97
N LEU A 448 10.20 11.80 -3.28
CA LEU A 448 10.05 12.83 -2.24
C LEU A 448 8.88 12.47 -1.30
N PRO A 449 8.93 12.87 -0.02
CA PRO A 449 7.83 12.64 0.92
C PRO A 449 6.47 13.09 0.36
N GLY A 450 5.46 12.23 0.49
CA GLY A 450 4.12 12.44 -0.06
C GLY A 450 3.93 11.93 -1.50
N GLN A 451 4.98 11.43 -2.16
CA GLN A 451 4.86 10.71 -3.43
C GLN A 451 4.78 9.19 -3.19
N PRO A 452 3.60 8.57 -3.29
CA PRO A 452 3.43 7.13 -3.07
C PRO A 452 4.17 6.28 -4.10
N VAL A 453 4.69 5.13 -3.67
CA VAL A 453 5.17 4.10 -4.60
C VAL A 453 3.97 3.42 -5.25
N GLN A 454 3.69 3.85 -6.48
CA GLN A 454 2.54 3.42 -7.26
C GLN A 454 2.73 2.10 -7.97
N ASN A 455 3.95 1.63 -8.25
CA ASN A 455 4.20 0.32 -8.85
C ASN A 455 5.64 -0.16 -8.60
N LEU A 456 5.85 -1.47 -8.58
CA LEU A 456 7.16 -2.12 -8.44
C LEU A 456 7.28 -3.21 -9.51
N LEU A 457 8.38 -3.20 -10.27
CA LEU A 457 8.65 -4.16 -11.33
C LEU A 457 10.09 -4.68 -11.19
N LEU A 458 10.22 -6.00 -11.04
CA LEU A 458 11.50 -6.69 -10.90
C LEU A 458 12.07 -7.09 -12.27
N ASP A 459 13.36 -6.87 -12.46
CA ASP A 459 14.19 -7.47 -13.51
C ASP A 459 15.27 -8.31 -12.84
N THR A 460 14.93 -9.57 -12.58
CA THR A 460 15.78 -10.51 -11.84
C THR A 460 17.06 -10.86 -12.58
N ASP A 461 17.03 -10.84 -13.92
CA ASP A 461 18.18 -11.21 -14.76
C ASP A 461 19.28 -10.15 -14.72
N ARG A 462 18.89 -8.87 -14.70
CA ARG A 462 19.84 -7.75 -14.55
C ARG A 462 20.04 -7.30 -13.10
N GLY A 463 19.29 -7.85 -12.15
CA GLY A 463 19.35 -7.46 -10.74
C GLY A 463 18.87 -6.03 -10.49
N LEU A 464 17.82 -5.61 -11.19
CA LEU A 464 17.25 -4.25 -11.14
C LEU A 464 15.80 -4.26 -10.65
N LEU A 465 15.43 -3.21 -9.93
CA LEU A 465 14.06 -2.91 -9.54
C LEU A 465 13.67 -1.55 -10.14
N TYR A 466 12.51 -1.51 -10.80
CA TYR A 466 11.88 -0.28 -11.26
C TYR A 466 10.72 0.06 -10.34
N ALA A 467 10.71 1.29 -9.84
CA ALA A 467 9.62 1.84 -9.04
C ALA A 467 8.98 3.02 -9.78
N ALA A 468 7.66 3.13 -9.72
CA ALA A 468 6.91 4.25 -10.30
C ALA A 468 6.14 5.01 -9.22
N SER A 469 5.94 6.31 -9.45
CA SER A 469 5.10 7.20 -8.63
C SER A 469 4.30 8.15 -9.53
N HIS A 470 3.56 9.08 -8.93
CA HIS A 470 2.90 10.13 -9.70
C HIS A 470 3.89 11.08 -10.38
N SER A 471 5.07 11.29 -9.79
CA SER A 471 6.07 12.22 -10.32
C SER A 471 6.99 11.63 -11.39
N GLY A 472 7.24 10.31 -11.37
CA GLY A 472 8.26 9.71 -12.23
C GLY A 472 8.54 8.25 -11.94
N MET A 473 9.65 7.78 -12.47
CA MET A 473 10.20 6.44 -12.24
C MET A 473 11.60 6.49 -11.65
N VAL A 474 11.94 5.44 -10.91
CA VAL A 474 13.27 5.24 -10.33
C VAL A 474 13.73 3.82 -10.63
N GLN A 475 14.95 3.70 -11.13
CA GLN A 475 15.68 2.45 -11.30
C GLN A 475 16.66 2.28 -10.15
N VAL A 476 16.57 1.15 -9.45
CA VAL A 476 17.38 0.82 -8.26
C VAL A 476 18.00 -0.57 -8.43
N PRO A 477 19.32 -0.74 -8.23
CA PRO A 477 19.91 -2.07 -8.16
C PRO A 477 19.38 -2.86 -6.95
N MET A 478 19.04 -4.14 -7.11
CA MET A 478 18.49 -4.96 -6.02
C MET A 478 19.45 -5.12 -4.83
N ALA A 479 20.76 -4.99 -5.04
CA ALA A 479 21.78 -4.99 -3.99
C ALA A 479 22.98 -4.11 -4.37
N ASN A 480 23.70 -3.61 -3.38
CA ASN A 480 25.03 -3.01 -3.55
C ASN A 480 25.96 -3.49 -2.44
N CYS A 481 26.58 -4.66 -2.63
CA CYS A 481 27.40 -5.28 -1.60
C CYS A 481 28.65 -4.45 -1.23
N SER A 482 29.09 -3.55 -2.13
CA SER A 482 30.22 -2.64 -1.88
C SER A 482 29.93 -1.62 -0.75
N LEU A 483 28.67 -1.48 -0.34
CA LEU A 483 28.28 -0.72 0.85
C LEU A 483 28.89 -1.28 2.13
N TYR A 484 29.06 -2.59 2.19
CA TYR A 484 29.54 -3.31 3.35
C TYR A 484 31.06 -3.45 3.28
N GLN A 485 31.76 -2.56 3.97
CA GLN A 485 33.21 -2.38 3.80
C GLN A 485 34.05 -3.37 4.60
N SER A 486 33.48 -3.95 5.65
CA SER A 486 34.13 -4.94 6.50
C SER A 486 33.38 -6.28 6.49
N CYS A 487 34.04 -7.32 7.02
CA CYS A 487 33.40 -8.61 7.26
C CYS A 487 32.18 -8.47 8.18
N GLY A 488 32.28 -7.63 9.21
CA GLY A 488 31.19 -7.35 10.14
C GLY A 488 29.98 -6.76 9.44
N ASP A 489 30.19 -5.67 8.68
CA ASP A 489 29.12 -5.02 7.91
C ASP A 489 28.44 -6.02 6.96
N CYS A 490 29.22 -6.86 6.27
CA CYS A 490 28.72 -7.79 5.26
C CYS A 490 27.82 -8.89 5.85
N LEU A 491 28.22 -9.45 7.00
CA LEU A 491 27.45 -10.50 7.68
C LEU A 491 26.27 -9.93 8.46
N LEU A 492 26.45 -8.81 9.17
CA LEU A 492 25.39 -8.18 9.95
C LEU A 492 24.28 -7.61 9.06
N ALA A 493 24.58 -7.24 7.81
CA ALA A 493 23.57 -6.81 6.84
C ALA A 493 22.54 -7.89 6.50
N ARG A 494 22.92 -9.17 6.64
CA ARG A 494 22.06 -10.32 6.34
C ARG A 494 21.40 -10.22 4.95
N ASP A 495 22.14 -9.68 3.99
CA ASP A 495 21.67 -9.47 2.62
C ASP A 495 21.98 -10.73 1.79
N PRO A 496 20.97 -11.51 1.32
CA PRO A 496 21.20 -12.77 0.60
C PRO A 496 21.99 -12.60 -0.71
N TYR A 497 22.00 -11.39 -1.27
CA TYR A 497 22.75 -11.06 -2.48
C TYR A 497 24.25 -10.91 -2.21
N CYS A 498 24.66 -10.78 -0.94
CA CYS A 498 26.01 -10.38 -0.55
C CYS A 498 26.71 -11.42 0.33
N ALA A 499 28.00 -11.64 0.06
CA ALA A 499 28.85 -12.54 0.83
C ALA A 499 30.27 -11.98 0.95
N TRP A 500 30.94 -12.30 2.04
CA TRP A 500 32.29 -11.83 2.31
C TRP A 500 33.32 -12.77 1.68
N SER A 501 34.16 -12.20 0.79
CA SER A 501 35.18 -12.95 0.04
C SER A 501 36.47 -13.23 0.83
N GLY A 502 36.56 -12.78 2.08
CA GLY A 502 37.81 -12.73 2.86
C GLY A 502 38.50 -11.37 2.82
N SER A 503 38.18 -10.51 1.85
CA SER A 503 38.75 -9.16 1.74
C SER A 503 37.72 -8.06 1.48
N HIS A 504 36.66 -8.36 0.74
CA HIS A 504 35.60 -7.42 0.38
C HIS A 504 34.24 -8.13 0.41
N CYS A 505 33.17 -7.40 0.70
CA CYS A 505 31.82 -7.89 0.51
C CYS A 505 31.47 -7.80 -0.98
N ARG A 506 31.01 -8.91 -1.56
CA ARG A 506 30.76 -9.04 -3.01
C ARG A 506 29.42 -9.69 -3.26
N HIS A 507 28.90 -9.45 -4.45
CA HIS A 507 27.69 -10.10 -4.91
C HIS A 507 27.90 -11.61 -5.07
N ILE A 508 26.97 -12.43 -4.58
CA ILE A 508 27.08 -13.89 -4.56
C ILE A 508 27.24 -14.50 -5.96
N SER A 509 26.68 -13.89 -7.00
CA SER A 509 26.86 -14.36 -8.38
C SER A 509 28.31 -14.37 -8.86
N LEU A 510 29.21 -13.67 -8.18
CA LEU A 510 30.65 -13.66 -8.47
C LEU A 510 31.40 -14.79 -7.76
N TYR A 511 30.73 -15.57 -6.90
CA TYR A 511 31.36 -16.64 -6.15
C TYR A 511 31.57 -17.87 -7.04
N GLN A 512 32.85 -18.26 -7.20
CA GLN A 512 33.25 -19.48 -7.90
C GLN A 512 34.04 -20.36 -6.91
N PRO A 513 33.40 -21.38 -6.31
CA PRO A 513 34.01 -22.19 -5.25
C PRO A 513 35.35 -22.82 -5.65
N GLU A 514 35.48 -23.23 -6.92
CA GLU A 514 36.67 -23.91 -7.45
C GLU A 514 37.89 -23.01 -7.57
N VAL A 515 37.69 -21.71 -7.80
CA VAL A 515 38.75 -20.72 -8.03
C VAL A 515 39.03 -19.91 -6.75
N ALA A 516 38.08 -19.88 -5.82
CA ALA A 516 38.20 -19.09 -4.61
C ALA A 516 39.32 -19.61 -3.71
N SER A 517 40.29 -18.73 -3.41
CA SER A 517 41.39 -19.05 -2.47
C SER A 517 40.91 -19.46 -1.07
N ARG A 518 39.70 -19.04 -0.69
CA ARG A 518 39.02 -19.36 0.55
C ARG A 518 37.51 -19.40 0.32
N PRO A 519 36.75 -20.22 1.06
CA PRO A 519 35.30 -20.21 0.99
C PRO A 519 34.78 -18.83 1.41
N TRP A 520 33.84 -18.30 0.63
CA TRP A 520 33.13 -17.08 1.02
C TRP A 520 32.21 -17.37 2.20
N ILE A 521 31.97 -16.37 3.02
CA ILE A 521 31.14 -16.50 4.23
C ILE A 521 29.90 -15.62 4.12
N GLN A 522 28.77 -16.17 4.53
CA GLN A 522 27.46 -15.50 4.58
C GLN A 522 26.66 -16.15 5.72
N ASP A 523 26.00 -15.34 6.55
CA ASP A 523 25.12 -15.84 7.60
C ASP A 523 23.87 -14.96 7.70
N ILE A 524 22.82 -15.38 6.99
CA ILE A 524 21.54 -14.67 6.94
C ILE A 524 20.67 -14.99 8.16
N GLU A 525 20.86 -16.14 8.82
CA GLU A 525 20.00 -16.62 9.92
C GLU A 525 20.47 -16.10 11.28
N GLY A 526 21.77 -16.24 11.57
CA GLY A 526 22.35 -15.96 12.88
C GLY A 526 23.06 -14.62 12.99
N ALA A 527 23.45 -14.00 11.86
CA ALA A 527 24.30 -12.81 11.82
C ALA A 527 25.59 -12.96 12.66
N ASN A 528 26.19 -14.17 12.70
CA ASN A 528 27.34 -14.49 13.54
C ASN A 528 28.66 -13.90 13.00
N ALA A 529 28.75 -12.58 13.02
CA ALA A 529 29.94 -11.85 12.61
C ALA A 529 31.12 -12.10 13.57
N ARG A 530 30.85 -12.33 14.86
CA ARG A 530 31.89 -12.50 15.88
C ARG A 530 32.77 -13.72 15.60
N ASP A 531 32.18 -14.88 15.32
CA ASP A 531 32.97 -16.11 15.17
C ASP A 531 33.54 -16.22 13.76
N LEU A 532 32.74 -15.87 12.74
CA LEU A 532 33.09 -16.03 11.33
C LEU A 532 34.14 -15.01 10.85
N CYS A 533 34.10 -13.77 11.34
CA CYS A 533 35.11 -12.77 10.95
C CYS A 533 36.46 -13.01 11.62
N ASN A 534 36.46 -13.41 12.90
CA ASN A 534 37.70 -13.66 13.66
C ASN A 534 38.49 -14.87 13.16
N THR A 535 37.79 -15.93 12.71
CA THR A 535 38.45 -17.11 12.11
C THR A 535 39.07 -16.81 10.75
N SER A 536 38.49 -15.91 9.95
CA SER A 536 39.03 -15.52 8.63
C SER A 536 40.41 -14.84 8.70
N SER A 537 40.71 -14.17 9.82
CA SER A 537 41.98 -13.46 10.06
C SER A 537 43.16 -14.38 10.43
N SER A 538 42.92 -15.66 10.72
CA SER A 538 43.91 -16.53 11.39
C SER A 538 44.80 -17.41 10.50
N LYS A 539 44.59 -17.45 9.17
CA LYS A 539 45.35 -18.37 8.27
C LYS A 539 46.14 -17.73 7.11
N GLY A 540 46.52 -16.47 7.23
CA GLY A 540 47.46 -15.85 6.29
C GLY A 540 48.18 -14.70 6.96
N ARG A 541 49.49 -14.57 6.74
CA ARG A 541 50.38 -13.52 7.26
C ARG A 541 50.06 -12.10 6.75
N SER A 542 48.82 -11.85 6.35
CA SER A 542 48.23 -10.53 6.15
C SER A 542 47.24 -10.33 7.29
N SER A 543 47.73 -9.70 8.35
CA SER A 543 46.90 -9.09 9.38
C SER A 543 45.89 -8.15 8.71
N VAL A 544 44.69 -8.63 8.42
CA VAL A 544 43.53 -7.73 8.41
C VAL A 544 43.28 -7.47 9.88
N THR A 545 43.99 -6.44 10.37
CA THR A 545 43.78 -5.90 11.69
C THR A 545 42.27 -5.71 11.87
N THR A 546 41.75 -6.09 13.03
CA THR A 546 40.69 -5.31 13.68
C THR A 546 41.12 -3.85 13.56
N GLY A 547 40.65 -3.18 12.50
CA GLY A 547 41.42 -2.16 11.81
C GLY A 547 41.84 -1.05 12.74
N GLU A 548 43.15 -0.84 12.92
CA GLU A 548 43.65 0.45 13.38
C GLU A 548 43.36 1.46 12.27
N LYS A 549 42.14 2.00 12.25
CA LYS A 549 41.81 3.13 11.39
C LYS A 549 42.79 4.25 11.75
N PRO A 550 43.48 4.84 10.76
CA PRO A 550 44.49 5.85 11.03
C PRO A 550 43.87 6.98 11.85
N CYS A 551 44.55 7.34 12.93
CA CYS A 551 44.02 8.31 13.87
C CYS A 551 43.92 9.68 13.21
N LYS A 552 42.70 10.19 13.05
CA LYS A 552 42.42 11.49 12.44
C LYS A 552 42.93 12.59 13.36
N GLN A 553 43.90 13.36 12.89
CA GLN A 553 44.43 14.51 13.62
C GLN A 553 43.38 15.62 13.61
N VAL A 554 43.02 16.13 14.80
CA VAL A 554 42.06 17.23 14.94
C VAL A 554 42.73 18.31 15.78
N GLN A 555 42.69 19.54 15.31
CA GLN A 555 43.32 20.68 15.98
C GLN A 555 42.28 21.39 16.85
N PHE A 556 42.66 21.72 18.09
CA PHE A 556 41.80 22.37 19.06
C PHE A 556 42.45 23.67 19.53
N GLN A 557 41.64 24.72 19.62
CA GLN A 557 42.00 25.90 20.38
C GLN A 557 41.54 25.71 21.84
N PRO A 558 42.35 26.13 22.84
CA PRO A 558 41.93 26.10 24.24
C PRO A 558 40.58 26.80 24.44
N ASN A 559 39.73 26.22 25.30
CA ASN A 559 38.39 26.71 25.64
C ASN A 559 37.38 26.76 24.47
N THR A 560 37.65 26.08 23.36
CA THR A 560 36.69 25.92 22.25
C THR A 560 35.94 24.59 22.34
N VAL A 561 34.67 24.62 21.93
CA VAL A 561 33.80 23.44 21.86
C VAL A 561 33.91 22.83 20.47
N ASN A 562 34.18 21.53 20.41
CA ASN A 562 34.42 20.79 19.18
C ASN A 562 33.61 19.50 19.20
N THR A 563 33.11 19.09 18.05
CA THR A 563 32.28 17.88 17.91
C THR A 563 32.99 16.85 17.06
N LEU A 564 33.24 15.66 17.63
CA LEU A 564 33.82 14.52 16.95
C LEU A 564 32.70 13.58 16.49
N ALA A 565 32.53 13.48 15.16
CA ALA A 565 31.46 12.70 14.58
C ALA A 565 31.71 11.18 14.69
N CYS A 566 30.66 10.41 14.94
CA CYS A 566 30.70 8.96 14.81
C CYS A 566 29.62 8.45 13.84
N PRO A 567 29.93 8.41 12.53
CA PRO A 567 28.99 7.92 11.53
C PRO A 567 28.86 6.40 11.66
N LEU A 568 27.66 5.94 12.00
CA LEU A 568 27.29 4.52 11.94
C LEU A 568 26.65 4.23 10.59
N LEU A 569 26.97 3.07 10.01
CA LEU A 569 26.29 2.59 8.80
C LEU A 569 24.95 1.91 9.15
N SER A 570 24.88 1.20 10.28
CA SER A 570 23.67 0.55 10.78
C SER A 570 22.88 1.45 11.73
N ASN A 571 21.57 1.52 11.56
CA ASN A 571 20.66 2.19 12.49
C ASN A 571 20.36 1.35 13.74
N LEU A 572 20.65 0.05 13.68
CA LEU A 572 20.47 -0.87 14.80
C LEU A 572 21.72 -0.93 15.71
N ALA A 573 22.85 -0.42 15.23
CA ALA A 573 24.09 -0.39 16.00
C ALA A 573 24.06 0.70 17.08
N THR A 574 24.67 0.39 18.22
CA THR A 574 24.90 1.34 19.32
C THR A 574 26.34 1.85 19.29
N ARG A 575 26.56 3.06 19.79
CA ARG A 575 27.88 3.71 19.84
C ARG A 575 28.53 3.50 21.20
N LEU A 576 29.84 3.23 21.19
CA LEU A 576 30.69 3.24 22.37
C LEU A 576 31.91 4.13 22.13
N TRP A 577 32.01 5.20 22.90
CA TRP A 577 33.18 6.08 22.90
C TRP A 577 34.17 5.65 23.97
N LEU A 578 35.43 5.48 23.56
CA LEU A 578 36.55 5.25 24.46
C LEU A 578 37.55 6.41 24.38
N HIS A 579 38.11 6.79 25.52
CA HIS A 579 39.27 7.67 25.64
C HIS A 579 40.41 6.86 26.27
N ASN A 580 41.52 6.70 25.55
CA ASN A 580 42.67 5.90 25.97
C ASN A 580 42.30 4.48 26.44
N GLY A 581 41.30 3.87 25.79
CA GLY A 581 40.82 2.52 26.10
C GLY A 581 39.75 2.42 27.19
N ALA A 582 39.46 3.51 27.91
CA ALA A 582 38.39 3.55 28.92
C ALA A 582 37.12 4.21 28.37
N PRO A 583 35.90 3.76 28.75
CA PRO A 583 34.66 4.42 28.36
C PRO A 583 34.65 5.90 28.75
N VAL A 584 34.19 6.76 27.83
CA VAL A 584 34.06 8.18 28.12
C VAL A 584 32.91 8.39 29.10
N ASN A 585 33.24 8.87 30.30
CA ASN A 585 32.26 9.27 31.31
C ASN A 585 31.79 10.71 31.05
N ALA A 586 30.51 10.98 31.30
CA ALA A 586 29.96 12.33 31.22
C ALA A 586 30.68 13.25 32.21
N SER A 587 31.46 14.19 31.70
CA SER A 587 32.23 15.17 32.46
C SER A 587 31.98 16.57 31.90
N ALA A 588 32.51 17.61 32.55
CA ALA A 588 32.42 18.98 32.06
C ALA A 588 33.18 19.19 30.73
N SER A 589 34.13 18.30 30.43
CA SER A 589 35.09 18.39 29.32
C SER A 589 34.75 17.46 28.16
N CYS A 590 34.15 16.30 28.43
CA CYS A 590 33.69 15.34 27.42
C CYS A 590 32.23 14.94 27.63
N ARG A 591 31.38 15.06 26.60
CA ARG A 591 29.98 14.61 26.64
C ARG A 591 29.50 14.01 25.32
N VAL A 592 28.87 12.84 25.37
CA VAL A 592 28.19 12.27 24.20
C VAL A 592 26.84 12.95 24.00
N LEU A 593 26.61 13.47 22.80
CA LEU A 593 25.37 14.14 22.40
C LEU A 593 24.26 13.12 22.14
N SER A 594 23.01 13.58 22.07
CA SER A 594 21.87 12.76 21.63
C SER A 594 22.02 12.24 20.20
N THR A 595 22.79 12.93 19.35
CA THR A 595 23.16 12.47 18.01
C THR A 595 24.11 11.26 18.04
N GLY A 596 24.76 11.01 19.18
CA GLY A 596 25.79 10.00 19.36
C GLY A 596 27.22 10.50 19.10
N ASP A 597 27.38 11.75 18.66
CA ASP A 597 28.68 12.39 18.48
C ASP A 597 29.27 12.82 19.83
N LEU A 598 30.60 12.92 19.90
CA LEU A 598 31.30 13.32 21.11
C LEU A 598 31.59 14.82 21.09
N LEU A 599 31.04 15.54 22.07
CA LEU A 599 31.37 16.93 22.36
C LEU A 599 32.62 16.98 23.25
N LEU A 600 33.64 17.70 22.79
CA LEU A 600 34.89 17.93 23.51
C LEU A 600 35.06 19.44 23.76
N VAL A 601 35.27 19.81 25.03
CA VAL A 601 35.56 21.18 25.45
C VAL A 601 37.07 21.27 25.70
N GLY A 602 37.78 22.03 24.86
CA GLY A 602 39.24 22.05 24.84
C GLY A 602 39.84 22.51 26.18
N SER A 603 40.36 21.58 26.98
CA SER A 603 41.24 21.85 28.12
C SER A 603 42.59 21.16 27.89
N GLN A 604 43.69 21.71 28.44
CA GLN A 604 45.02 21.14 28.29
C GLN A 604 45.20 19.75 28.95
N GLN A 605 44.22 19.29 29.74
CA GLN A 605 44.28 18.02 30.48
C GLN A 605 43.76 16.79 29.70
N GLU A 606 43.32 16.94 28.45
CA GLU A 606 42.67 15.85 27.68
C GLU A 606 43.35 15.52 26.34
N LEU A 607 44.68 15.39 26.38
CA LEU A 607 45.46 14.81 25.28
C LEU A 607 45.37 13.28 25.33
N GLY A 608 44.75 12.66 24.34
CA GLY A 608 44.58 11.21 24.28
C GLY A 608 43.81 10.74 23.05
N VAL A 609 43.79 9.44 22.80
CA VAL A 609 43.11 8.87 21.63
C VAL A 609 41.63 8.66 21.95
N PHE A 610 40.77 9.28 21.16
CA PHE A 610 39.32 9.06 21.21
C PHE A 610 38.91 8.08 20.12
N GLN A 611 38.22 7.02 20.49
CA GLN A 611 37.77 5.99 19.56
C GLN A 611 36.27 5.81 19.65
N CYS A 612 35.58 5.85 18.51
CA CYS A 612 34.19 5.43 18.44
C CYS A 612 34.10 4.00 17.89
N TRP A 613 33.35 3.17 18.60
CA TRP A 613 33.09 1.79 18.24
C TRP A 613 31.59 1.58 18.00
N SER A 614 31.25 0.78 17.00
CA SER A 614 29.91 0.26 16.77
C SER A 614 29.75 -1.09 17.49
N LEU A 615 28.59 -1.29 18.12
CA LEU A 615 28.20 -2.54 18.76
C LEU A 615 26.85 -3.00 18.23
N GLU A 616 26.81 -4.20 17.67
CA GLU A 616 25.60 -4.80 17.11
C GLU A 616 25.70 -6.33 17.18
N GLU A 617 24.67 -7.01 17.67
CA GLU A 617 24.62 -8.49 17.78
C GLU A 617 25.89 -9.12 18.41
N GLY A 618 26.45 -8.46 19.42
CA GLY A 618 27.67 -8.91 20.10
C GLY A 618 28.97 -8.76 19.30
N PHE A 619 28.91 -8.20 18.09
CA PHE A 619 30.06 -7.79 17.29
C PHE A 619 30.45 -6.34 17.59
N ARG A 620 31.76 -6.07 17.63
CA ARG A 620 32.31 -4.74 17.92
C ARG A 620 33.30 -4.33 16.84
N GLN A 621 33.12 -3.14 16.29
CA GLN A 621 33.93 -2.61 15.18
C GLN A 621 34.37 -1.17 15.41
N LEU A 622 35.63 -0.85 15.10
CA LEU A 622 36.15 0.51 15.23
C LEU A 622 35.64 1.35 14.05
N GLU A 623 34.89 2.41 14.35
CA GLU A 623 34.33 3.30 13.31
C GLU A 623 35.26 4.45 12.97
N VAL A 624 35.83 5.08 13.99
CA VAL A 624 36.78 6.19 13.81
C VAL A 624 37.67 6.34 15.04
N SER A 625 38.90 6.79 14.81
CA SER A 625 39.86 7.17 15.85
C SER A 625 40.29 8.62 15.63
N TYR A 626 40.32 9.41 16.70
CA TYR A 626 40.67 10.83 16.71
C TYR A 626 41.84 11.09 17.66
N CYS A 627 42.81 11.89 17.19
CA CYS A 627 44.01 12.27 17.92
C CYS A 627 44.03 13.80 18.01
N PRO A 628 43.48 14.38 19.10
CA PRO A 628 43.44 15.81 19.31
C PRO A 628 44.84 16.38 19.55
N LYS A 629 45.10 17.55 18.97
CA LYS A 629 46.29 18.37 19.21
C LYS A 629 45.88 19.79 19.58
N VAL A 630 46.46 20.32 20.65
CA VAL A 630 46.28 21.72 21.06
C VAL A 630 47.22 22.59 20.23
N VAL A 631 46.69 23.65 19.63
CA VAL A 631 47.50 24.69 18.99
C VAL A 631 47.75 25.78 20.02
N GLU A 632 49.00 25.92 20.47
CA GLU A 632 49.42 27.04 21.31
C GLU A 632 49.59 28.30 20.44
N GLU A 633 48.98 29.42 20.85
CA GLU A 633 49.22 30.72 20.22
C GLU A 633 50.67 31.16 20.50
N VAL A 634 51.50 31.24 19.45
CA VAL A 634 52.81 31.87 19.53
C VAL A 634 52.59 33.39 19.55
N VAL A 635 52.61 33.98 20.76
CA VAL A 635 52.65 35.44 20.91
C VAL A 635 54.03 35.92 20.45
N ALA A 636 54.09 36.50 19.25
CA ALA A 636 55.28 37.17 18.76
C ALA A 636 55.43 38.53 19.44
N ASP A 637 56.45 38.64 20.28
CA ASP A 637 56.83 39.82 21.05
C ASP A 637 57.42 40.90 20.13
N ARG A 638 56.77 42.08 20.04
CA ARG A 638 57.39 43.33 19.58
C ARG A 638 56.79 44.52 20.35
N ALA A 639 57.57 45.01 21.32
CA ALA A 639 57.54 46.37 21.89
C ALA A 639 57.72 47.43 20.75
N ASP A 640 57.31 48.69 20.83
CA ASP A 640 57.09 49.59 21.97
C ASP A 640 56.36 50.88 21.50
N GLN A 641 55.91 51.68 22.48
CA GLN A 641 55.59 53.13 22.51
C GLN A 641 54.12 53.60 22.69
N SER A 642 53.95 54.22 23.89
CA SER A 642 53.12 55.40 24.23
C SER A 642 51.75 55.21 24.91
N GLY A 643 51.76 55.11 26.25
CA GLY A 643 51.28 56.19 27.14
C GLY A 643 49.78 56.45 27.41
N SER A 644 49.34 56.06 28.63
CA SER A 644 48.26 56.64 29.50
C SER A 644 46.78 56.32 29.14
N VAL A 645 45.80 55.98 29.99
CA VAL A 645 45.45 55.95 31.45
C VAL A 645 44.37 54.82 31.65
N PRO A 646 44.16 54.17 32.83
CA PRO A 646 43.30 52.98 32.92
C PRO A 646 41.81 53.32 33.14
N VAL A 647 40.92 52.59 32.44
CA VAL A 647 39.48 52.56 32.72
C VAL A 647 39.10 51.14 33.16
N ILE A 648 38.60 51.05 34.39
CA ILE A 648 38.02 49.84 34.98
C ILE A 648 36.68 49.57 34.30
N ILE A 649 36.53 48.45 33.58
CA ILE A 649 35.21 47.88 33.27
C ILE A 649 35.23 46.36 33.49
N ASN A 650 34.25 45.97 34.31
CA ASN A 650 33.95 44.63 34.78
C ASN A 650 33.33 43.76 33.67
N THR A 651 33.67 42.47 33.73
CA THR A 651 33.08 41.23 33.17
C THR A 651 32.00 41.27 32.08
N SER A 652 32.13 40.26 31.22
CA SER A 652 31.12 39.62 30.34
C SER A 652 31.00 40.15 28.91
N ARG A 653 31.74 39.50 28.01
CA ARG A 653 31.30 39.04 26.67
C ARG A 653 32.53 38.65 25.85
N VAL A 654 32.68 37.35 25.57
CA VAL A 654 33.53 36.85 24.48
C VAL A 654 32.64 36.73 23.25
N SER A 655 32.92 37.55 22.25
CA SER A 655 32.43 37.42 20.88
C SER A 655 33.48 36.66 20.07
N ALA A 656 33.04 35.66 19.30
CA ALA A 656 33.83 35.07 18.22
C ALA A 656 33.67 35.90 16.91
N PRO A 657 34.73 36.14 16.12
CA PRO A 657 34.63 36.43 14.70
C PRO A 657 34.94 35.15 13.90
N ALA A 658 34.03 34.56 13.13
CA ALA A 658 33.41 34.99 11.86
C ALA A 658 34.26 34.71 10.60
N GLY A 659 33.74 33.80 9.75
CA GLY A 659 34.11 33.61 8.35
C GLY A 659 33.64 32.23 7.83
N GLY A 660 32.48 32.06 7.19
CA GLY A 660 31.55 33.07 6.72
C GLY A 660 30.19 32.56 6.26
N ARG A 661 29.29 33.54 6.19
CA ARG A 661 28.15 33.72 5.27
C ARG A 661 27.02 32.68 5.29
N ALA A 662 26.10 32.90 6.22
CA ALA A 662 24.67 32.89 5.90
C ALA A 662 24.05 34.19 6.43
N SER A 663 23.34 34.89 5.55
CA SER A 663 22.70 36.19 5.78
C SER A 663 21.55 36.10 6.78
N TRP A 664 21.65 36.81 7.91
CA TRP A 664 20.47 37.17 8.71
C TRP A 664 20.58 38.63 9.14
N GLY A 665 19.59 39.41 8.71
CA GLY A 665 19.51 40.85 8.90
C GLY A 665 18.98 41.21 10.29
N VAL A 666 19.61 42.26 10.84
CA VAL A 666 19.07 43.34 11.68
C VAL A 666 17.72 43.05 12.37
N ASP A 667 17.78 42.99 13.71
CA ASP A 667 16.65 43.09 14.62
C ASP A 667 15.72 44.26 14.27
N LYS A 668 14.66 43.97 13.53
CA LYS A 668 13.44 44.78 13.54
C LYS A 668 12.58 44.24 14.67
N SER A 669 12.19 45.12 15.58
CA SER A 669 11.18 44.82 16.59
C SER A 669 9.88 44.39 15.89
N TYR A 670 9.58 43.09 15.94
CA TYR A 670 8.37 42.44 15.39
C TYR A 670 7.08 42.81 16.15
N TRP A 671 7.15 43.74 17.10
CA TRP A 671 6.03 44.13 17.94
C TRP A 671 4.87 44.73 17.14
N THR A 672 5.17 45.49 16.09
CA THR A 672 4.16 46.06 15.20
C THR A 672 3.51 45.00 14.31
N GLU A 673 4.29 44.05 13.79
CA GLU A 673 3.77 42.93 12.99
C GLU A 673 2.93 41.96 13.83
N PHE A 674 3.35 41.70 15.07
CA PHE A 674 2.58 40.90 16.03
C PHE A 674 1.22 41.53 16.35
N LEU A 675 1.19 42.85 16.60
CA LEU A 675 -0.07 43.57 16.82
C LEU A 675 -0.99 43.56 15.60
N VAL A 676 -0.44 43.69 14.38
CA VAL A 676 -1.20 43.60 13.13
C VAL A 676 -1.77 42.19 12.95
N MET A 677 -0.99 41.15 13.21
CA MET A 677 -1.45 39.76 13.12
C MET A 677 -2.52 39.44 14.17
N CYS A 678 -2.41 39.95 15.39
CA CYS A 678 -3.46 39.84 16.41
C CYS A 678 -4.74 40.55 15.97
N ALA A 679 -4.64 41.76 15.41
CA ALA A 679 -5.81 42.49 14.91
C ALA A 679 -6.48 41.78 13.72
N LEU A 680 -5.70 41.25 12.78
CA LEU A 680 -6.20 40.46 11.65
C LEU A 680 -6.85 39.15 12.10
N PHE A 681 -6.29 38.49 13.10
CA PHE A 681 -6.85 37.28 13.68
C PHE A 681 -8.20 37.56 14.36
N VAL A 682 -8.30 38.65 15.15
CA VAL A 682 -9.57 39.07 15.77
C VAL A 682 -10.59 39.42 14.69
N PHE A 683 -10.20 40.13 13.63
CA PHE A 683 -11.08 40.46 12.52
C PHE A 683 -11.57 39.20 11.78
N ALA A 684 -10.69 38.23 11.53
CA ALA A 684 -11.05 36.95 10.91
C ALA A 684 -12.02 36.15 11.79
N MET A 685 -11.82 36.13 13.11
CA MET A 685 -12.73 35.48 14.05
C MET A 685 -14.10 36.17 14.08
N VAL A 686 -14.14 37.51 14.05
CA VAL A 686 -15.39 38.27 13.97
C VAL A 686 -16.12 37.99 12.66
N LEU A 687 -15.42 37.92 11.52
CA LEU A 687 -16.03 37.56 10.24
C LEU A 687 -16.56 36.13 10.23
N LEU A 688 -15.86 35.18 10.86
CA LEU A 688 -16.32 33.79 11.02
C LEU A 688 -17.57 33.71 11.89
N ILE A 689 -17.62 34.47 12.99
CA ILE A 689 -18.78 34.56 13.86
C ILE A 689 -19.95 35.20 13.12
N LEU A 690 -19.73 36.31 12.41
CA LEU A 690 -20.76 36.97 11.59
C LEU A 690 -21.25 36.07 10.46
N PHE A 691 -20.37 35.30 9.83
CA PHE A 691 -20.72 34.31 8.82
C PHE A 691 -21.57 33.19 9.40
N PHE A 692 -21.22 32.68 10.59
CA PHE A 692 -22.03 31.71 11.33
C PHE A 692 -23.40 32.28 11.71
N LEU A 693 -23.46 33.51 12.23
CA LEU A 693 -24.70 34.20 12.59
C LEU A 693 -25.56 34.51 11.37
N TYR A 694 -24.97 34.87 10.24
CA TYR A 694 -25.66 35.09 8.97
C TYR A 694 -26.21 33.78 8.39
N ARG A 695 -25.41 32.71 8.41
CA ARG A 695 -25.79 31.38 7.92
C ARG A 695 -26.86 30.72 8.81
N HIS A 696 -26.85 30.98 10.11
CA HIS A 696 -27.86 30.52 11.08
C HIS A 696 -28.98 31.55 11.35
N ARG A 697 -29.04 32.67 10.62
CA ARG A 697 -30.06 33.71 10.79
C ARG A 697 -31.49 33.19 10.54
N GLY A 698 -31.64 32.18 9.70
CA GLY A 698 -32.91 31.47 9.48
C GLY A 698 -33.31 30.57 10.65
N GLY A 699 -32.34 29.95 11.34
CA GLY A 699 -32.57 29.09 12.51
C GLY A 699 -32.85 29.87 13.79
N MET A 700 -32.22 31.04 13.98
CA MET A 700 -32.48 31.90 15.16
C MET A 700 -33.87 32.55 15.15
N LYS A 701 -34.55 32.66 13.99
CA LYS A 701 -35.96 33.09 13.92
C LYS A 701 -36.93 32.08 14.53
N VAL A 702 -36.55 30.80 14.63
CA VAL A 702 -37.39 29.75 15.23
C VAL A 702 -37.26 29.75 16.75
N PHE A 703 -36.07 30.05 17.28
CA PHE A 703 -35.82 30.09 18.73
C PHE A 703 -36.29 31.38 19.43
N LEU A 704 -36.38 32.51 18.71
CA LEU A 704 -36.93 33.76 19.26
C LEU A 704 -38.46 33.84 19.25
N LYS A 705 -39.16 32.86 18.66
CA LYS A 705 -40.63 32.84 18.57
C LYS A 705 -41.31 31.88 19.55
N GLN A 706 -40.53 31.19 20.38
CA GLN A 706 -41.02 30.14 21.29
C GLN A 706 -40.93 30.55 22.77
N GLY A 707 -40.64 31.82 23.05
CA GLY A 707 -40.39 32.35 24.40
C GLY A 707 -41.44 33.31 24.98
N GLU A 708 -42.52 33.66 24.27
CA GLU A 708 -43.53 34.60 24.81
C GLU A 708 -44.97 34.06 24.71
N CYS A 709 -45.52 33.85 25.90
CA CYS A 709 -46.94 33.92 26.30
C CYS A 709 -47.87 32.72 26.00
N ALA A 710 -48.04 31.94 27.08
CA ALA A 710 -49.32 31.36 27.43
C ALA A 710 -50.35 32.44 27.83
N SER A 711 -51.58 32.34 27.30
CA SER A 711 -52.86 32.42 28.01
C SER A 711 -53.99 33.18 27.29
N VAL A 712 -55.19 32.55 27.34
CA VAL A 712 -56.57 33.06 27.22
C VAL A 712 -57.26 33.11 25.83
N HIS A 713 -58.36 32.35 25.74
CA HIS A 713 -59.43 32.23 24.71
C HIS A 713 -60.36 33.47 24.57
N PRO A 714 -61.45 33.47 23.76
CA PRO A 714 -61.70 33.02 22.36
C PRO A 714 -62.49 34.09 21.53
N LYS A 715 -62.64 33.94 20.19
CA LYS A 715 -63.89 34.24 19.40
C LYS A 715 -63.77 34.15 17.85
N THR A 716 -64.72 33.42 17.27
CA THR A 716 -65.50 33.57 15.99
C THR A 716 -64.87 33.84 14.61
N ARG A 717 -65.22 32.95 13.65
CA ARG A 717 -65.25 33.00 12.15
C ARG A 717 -65.90 34.29 11.56
N PRO A 718 -65.83 34.66 10.23
CA PRO A 718 -65.92 33.79 9.04
C PRO A 718 -65.21 34.19 7.70
N VAL A 719 -65.16 33.22 6.74
CA VAL A 719 -65.37 33.27 5.26
C VAL A 719 -64.57 34.25 4.37
N VAL A 720 -63.97 33.73 3.27
CA VAL A 720 -64.19 34.11 1.84
C VAL A 720 -63.29 33.25 0.91
N LEU A 721 -63.85 32.84 -0.23
CA LEU A 721 -63.32 31.99 -1.31
C LEU A 721 -62.19 32.64 -2.17
N PRO A 722 -61.50 31.85 -3.02
CA PRO A 722 -60.41 32.30 -3.91
C PRO A 722 -60.91 32.76 -5.29
N PRO A 723 -60.06 33.41 -6.12
CA PRO A 723 -60.28 33.47 -7.56
C PRO A 723 -59.20 32.71 -8.35
N GLU A 724 -59.69 31.87 -9.27
CA GLU A 724 -59.03 31.43 -10.51
C GLU A 724 -58.84 32.61 -11.48
N THR A 725 -57.85 32.51 -12.38
CA THR A 725 -58.06 32.74 -13.82
C THR A 725 -57.22 31.77 -14.66
N ARG A 726 -57.90 31.15 -15.63
CA ARG A 726 -57.45 30.14 -16.62
C ARG A 726 -57.18 30.80 -18.02
N PRO A 727 -57.31 30.13 -19.19
CA PRO A 727 -56.30 29.38 -19.97
C PRO A 727 -56.32 29.76 -21.48
N LEU A 728 -55.78 28.93 -22.39
CA LEU A 728 -56.26 28.81 -23.78
C LEU A 728 -55.96 27.41 -24.37
N ASN A 729 -56.78 27.02 -25.35
CA ASN A 729 -57.31 25.67 -25.63
C ASN A 729 -56.67 24.94 -26.84
N GLY A 730 -56.97 23.64 -26.95
CA GLY A 730 -57.02 22.89 -28.22
C GLY A 730 -57.69 21.51 -28.08
N VAL A 731 -58.89 21.37 -28.65
CA VAL A 731 -59.89 20.25 -28.71
C VAL A 731 -59.40 19.08 -29.60
N GLY A 732 -59.41 17.77 -29.24
CA GLY A 732 -60.49 16.72 -29.30
C GLY A 732 -60.58 15.99 -30.67
N PRO A 733 -61.15 14.76 -30.88
CA PRO A 733 -61.58 13.64 -30.00
C PRO A 733 -61.24 12.20 -30.60
N PRO A 734 -62.05 11.09 -30.48
CA PRO A 734 -61.95 10.04 -29.46
C PRO A 734 -61.88 8.58 -30.00
N SER A 735 -61.69 7.56 -29.13
CA SER A 735 -62.51 6.31 -29.07
C SER A 735 -61.84 5.15 -28.28
N THR A 736 -62.61 4.58 -27.33
CA THR A 736 -62.87 3.14 -27.01
C THR A 736 -61.69 2.18 -26.74
N HIS A 737 -61.69 1.19 -25.83
CA HIS A 737 -62.73 0.40 -25.17
C HIS A 737 -62.06 -0.42 -24.02
N LEU A 738 -62.81 -0.74 -22.95
CA LEU A 738 -62.97 -2.04 -22.25
C LEU A 738 -61.71 -2.94 -21.96
N ASP A 739 -61.55 -3.66 -20.85
CA ASP A 739 -62.50 -4.13 -19.83
C ASP A 739 -61.83 -4.87 -18.66
N HIS A 740 -62.64 -5.06 -17.60
CA HIS A 740 -62.66 -6.14 -16.58
C HIS A 740 -61.63 -6.15 -15.43
N ARG A 741 -62.03 -5.94 -14.14
CA ARG A 741 -62.83 -6.80 -13.20
C ARG A 741 -62.20 -8.18 -12.97
N GLY A 742 -62.08 -8.77 -11.78
CA GLY A 742 -62.56 -8.58 -10.38
C GLY A 742 -61.66 -9.49 -9.50
N TYR A 743 -61.72 -9.63 -8.16
CA TYR A 743 -62.75 -9.57 -7.10
C TYR A 743 -62.00 -9.27 -5.76
N GLN A 744 -62.43 -8.34 -4.89
CA GLN A 744 -63.24 -8.54 -3.66
C GLN A 744 -62.88 -9.81 -2.83
N ALA A 745 -62.26 -9.74 -1.65
CA ALA A 745 -62.59 -9.13 -0.33
C ALA A 745 -63.56 -9.96 0.54
N LEU A 746 -63.11 -10.30 1.77
CA LEU A 746 -63.84 -10.65 3.02
C LEU A 746 -62.84 -10.40 4.16
N SER A 747 -62.88 -9.29 4.92
CA SER A 747 -63.64 -9.03 6.19
C SER A 747 -63.47 -10.15 7.24
N ASP A 748 -63.33 -9.95 8.53
CA ASP A 748 -63.28 -8.81 9.45
C ASP A 748 -63.00 -9.45 10.82
N SER A 749 -62.28 -8.79 11.72
CA SER A 749 -62.60 -8.74 13.16
C SER A 749 -61.55 -7.97 13.94
N SER A 750 -61.98 -6.85 14.50
CA SER A 750 -61.42 -6.24 15.71
C SER A 750 -62.46 -6.38 16.83
N PRO A 751 -62.03 -6.30 18.10
CA PRO A 751 -62.63 -5.25 18.92
C PRO A 751 -61.68 -4.61 19.94
N GLY A 752 -61.68 -3.28 19.95
CA GLY A 752 -61.88 -2.49 21.18
C GLY A 752 -60.67 -2.11 22.06
N PRO A 753 -60.78 -1.01 22.83
CA PRO A 753 -59.67 -0.10 23.11
C PRO A 753 -59.09 -0.26 24.51
N ARG A 754 -57.78 0.01 24.69
CA ARG A 754 -57.17 0.26 26.01
C ARG A 754 -56.23 1.47 25.99
N VAL A 755 -56.78 2.56 26.49
CA VAL A 755 -56.22 3.57 27.40
C VAL A 755 -54.70 3.60 27.56
N PHE A 756 -54.11 4.74 27.16
CA PHE A 756 -52.79 5.21 27.54
C PHE A 756 -52.65 5.35 29.07
N THR A 757 -51.53 4.87 29.61
CA THR A 757 -50.96 5.43 30.85
C THR A 757 -49.54 5.90 30.57
N GLU A 758 -49.33 7.18 30.86
CA GLU A 758 -48.10 7.93 30.73
C GLU A 758 -47.46 8.03 32.12
N SER A 759 -46.41 7.24 32.40
CA SER A 759 -45.40 7.40 33.47
C SER A 759 -44.51 6.13 33.42
N GLU A 760 -43.18 6.11 33.46
CA GLU A 760 -42.19 7.01 34.03
C GLU A 760 -40.93 7.02 33.13
N LYS A 761 -40.44 8.21 32.73
CA LYS A 761 -39.03 8.42 32.43
C LYS A 761 -38.32 8.60 33.76
N ARG A 762 -37.54 7.62 34.23
CA ARG A 762 -36.51 7.83 35.26
C ARG A 762 -35.12 7.69 34.64
N PRO A 763 -34.16 8.58 34.96
CA PRO A 763 -32.77 8.41 34.55
C PRO A 763 -32.13 7.26 35.34
N LEU A 764 -31.36 6.42 34.65
CA LEU A 764 -30.59 5.33 35.26
C LEU A 764 -29.51 5.92 36.19
N SER A 765 -29.60 5.62 37.48
CA SER A 765 -28.56 5.96 38.47
C SER A 765 -27.40 4.97 38.34
N ILE A 766 -26.18 5.48 38.14
CA ILE A 766 -24.95 4.72 37.93
C ILE A 766 -24.45 4.02 39.22
N GLN A 767 -25.03 4.34 40.39
CA GLN A 767 -24.54 3.87 41.69
C GLN A 767 -24.92 2.43 42.07
N ASP A 768 -25.84 1.77 41.35
CA ASP A 768 -26.32 0.42 41.68
C ASP A 768 -25.91 -0.65 40.64
N SER A 769 -24.67 -0.58 40.13
CA SER A 769 -24.10 -1.60 39.25
C SER A 769 -23.11 -2.49 40.02
N PHE A 770 -23.34 -3.80 40.04
CA PHE A 770 -22.40 -4.78 40.59
C PHE A 770 -22.32 -6.04 39.73
N VAL A 771 -21.17 -6.70 39.77
CA VAL A 771 -20.86 -7.90 38.97
C VAL A 771 -21.09 -9.14 39.83
N GLU A 772 -21.92 -10.06 39.34
CA GLU A 772 -22.20 -11.32 40.02
C GLU A 772 -21.53 -12.46 39.25
N VAL A 773 -20.69 -13.25 39.94
CA VAL A 773 -19.98 -14.39 39.34
C VAL A 773 -20.55 -15.67 39.93
N SER A 774 -21.24 -16.46 39.11
CA SER A 774 -21.78 -17.77 39.51
C SER A 774 -20.69 -18.86 39.42
N PRO A 775 -20.60 -19.79 40.38
CA PRO A 775 -19.56 -20.81 40.41
C PRO A 775 -19.70 -21.92 39.35
N VAL A 776 -20.69 -21.85 38.44
CA VAL A 776 -20.95 -22.90 37.43
C VAL A 776 -20.70 -22.43 35.98
N CYS A 777 -20.24 -21.20 35.72
CA CYS A 777 -19.85 -20.78 34.36
C CYS A 777 -18.93 -19.52 34.37
N PRO A 778 -17.80 -19.48 33.63
CA PRO A 778 -16.79 -18.43 33.77
C PRO A 778 -17.02 -17.24 32.81
N ARG A 779 -18.23 -16.67 32.78
CA ARG A 779 -18.49 -15.41 32.04
C ARG A 779 -19.10 -14.36 32.99
N PRO A 780 -18.46 -13.20 33.18
CA PRO A 780 -19.00 -12.15 34.04
C PRO A 780 -20.26 -11.55 33.40
N ARG A 781 -21.31 -11.34 34.21
CA ARG A 781 -22.56 -10.68 33.81
C ARG A 781 -22.73 -9.40 34.62
N VAL A 782 -23.14 -8.30 33.96
CA VAL A 782 -23.40 -7.01 34.61
C VAL A 782 -24.90 -6.80 34.70
N ARG A 783 -25.41 -6.56 35.90
CA ARG A 783 -26.83 -6.27 36.15
C ARG A 783 -27.04 -4.76 36.22
N LEU A 784 -27.94 -4.23 35.41
CA LEU A 784 -28.33 -2.82 35.40
C LEU A 784 -29.78 -2.71 35.90
N GLY A 785 -29.95 -2.60 37.21
CA GLY A 785 -31.27 -2.61 37.85
C GLY A 785 -32.00 -3.95 37.66
N SER A 786 -33.23 -3.90 37.13
CA SER A 786 -34.09 -5.09 36.95
C SER A 786 -33.86 -5.87 35.66
N GLU A 787 -33.03 -5.38 34.74
CA GLU A 787 -32.77 -6.01 33.44
C GLU A 787 -31.36 -6.65 33.36
N ILE A 788 -31.28 -7.82 32.73
CA ILE A 788 -30.04 -8.55 32.46
C ILE A 788 -29.79 -8.52 30.96
N ARG A 789 -28.64 -8.00 30.54
CA ARG A 789 -28.16 -8.12 29.14
C ARG A 789 -26.81 -8.82 29.11
N ASP A 790 -26.67 -9.77 28.19
CA ASP A 790 -25.40 -10.40 27.88
C ASP A 790 -24.54 -9.40 27.08
N SER A 791 -23.52 -8.82 27.71
CA SER A 791 -22.54 -7.99 27.00
C SER A 791 -21.36 -8.84 26.55
N VAL A 792 -21.19 -8.98 25.24
CA VAL A 792 -19.92 -9.43 24.65
C VAL A 792 -19.04 -8.19 24.54
N VAL A 793 -17.99 -8.11 25.39
CA VAL A 793 -16.82 -7.28 25.11
C VAL A 793 -15.83 -8.15 24.36
#